data_AF-A0A9D3Z3S7-F1
#
_entry.id   AF-A0A9D3Z3S7-F1
#
_cell.length_a   1.000
_cell.length_b   1.000
_cell.length_c   1.000
_cell.angle_alpha   90.00
_cell.angle_beta   90.00
_cell.angle_gamma   90.00
#
_symmetry.space_group_name_H-M   'P 1'
#
loop_
_entity.id
_entity.type
_entity.pdbx_description
1 polymer ?
#
loop_
_entity_poly.entity_id
_entity_poly.type
_entity_poly.pdbx_seq_one_letter_code
_entity_poly.pdbx_strand_id
1 'polypeptide(L)'
;MAQASVNRCVIYIRISDLCLPARWKTTLPKADQQWIAKALFRWTSSGGVELVPEHLNQLWWYPPQPAVAVNSLPGVDRYFARPLFLWMPRKQWKVQLYCPHPGCDRQELASAGINQKVRQVVDIDGYYNLACDNLECMKCRRRVLSWSHSILSQLDIGHRVQFPCILTAKHACDRKIVLLLRNRGLGNSCSQIRKKVDEQHDEAWLNSNAHYLTDCSGFIDAAHSGLLVNRTISDPPERAALPRHRWFMQIYIQDVFQRLDEIKAGITSVFGRILKLDSTKKVVKKLAGRPAKTALWCSNVGNEHGQILTSVMTSSEGHGLTPMLVGIINRYTKAEIPSPEILYLDRDCCGASPLQQVLQASAWNCTVVRLDIWHFMRRIATGCSTDSHALYSTFMGMMSNCIFNWDEEDFQRLVMSKRNELAAQDIHYKYDSDVVKTLTRYELALHCRRMTRGVPETTRLLRDLIETFSGEKGRDTLGVPLINSSRMKSIWEAQQKHIACIQDPPGIALYTKTGTSKKGGIVLPNYRCARGSTSLESFHLHLNRFIPGTLASDVLFQAYLVDGLHRWNEDRGRAATSVTSDHPSYSGLLQHATNTLAVKVLKKKLVPSFTEPRKYTGELIGIEYLYSQTGSVMEDYIKAIDTLETAPEEESIILEEEEEGSFQDTDQIDDLTISTVGLKESSDVVLDISSLPLTQVPEHPVPSSSTKPAFTATPLAYFTSEEYKAMLTETVPDFQATQVT
;
A
#
# COMPACT_ATOMS: atom_id res chain seq x y z
N MET A 1 -0.92 -62.86 -60.02
CA MET A 1 0.06 -63.11 -58.94
C MET A 1 1.13 -62.01 -59.08
N ALA A 2 1.02 -60.79 -58.53
CA ALA A 2 0.89 -60.38 -57.12
C ALA A 2 1.85 -61.18 -56.24
N GLN A 3 2.90 -60.64 -55.61
CA GLN A 3 2.92 -59.46 -54.76
C GLN A 3 4.29 -58.76 -54.73
N ALA A 4 4.23 -57.43 -54.64
CA ALA A 4 5.34 -56.51 -54.48
C ALA A 4 5.99 -56.62 -53.08
N SER A 5 7.32 -56.59 -53.06
CA SER A 5 8.13 -56.38 -51.86
C SER A 5 7.95 -54.94 -51.36
N VAL A 6 7.12 -54.77 -50.34
CA VAL A 6 6.97 -53.50 -49.61
C VAL A 6 8.25 -53.25 -48.81
N ASN A 7 9.05 -52.28 -49.26
CA ASN A 7 10.10 -51.65 -48.46
C ASN A 7 9.47 -50.99 -47.22
N ARG A 8 9.46 -51.68 -46.08
CA ARG A 8 9.28 -51.04 -44.78
C ARG A 8 10.62 -50.43 -44.37
N CYS A 9 10.77 -49.13 -44.57
CA CYS A 9 11.73 -48.32 -43.83
C CYS A 9 11.41 -48.42 -42.33
N VAL A 10 12.04 -49.35 -41.63
CA VAL A 10 12.08 -49.37 -40.17
C VAL A 10 13.12 -48.35 -39.75
N ILE A 11 12.66 -47.16 -39.36
CA ILE A 11 13.50 -46.14 -38.72
C ILE A 11 13.93 -46.73 -37.37
N TYR A 12 15.22 -47.06 -37.23
CA TYR A 12 15.83 -47.43 -35.95
C TYR A 12 15.87 -46.19 -35.04
N ILE A 13 14.78 -45.95 -34.31
CA ILE A 13 14.80 -45.06 -33.15
C ILE A 13 15.60 -45.79 -32.07
N ARG A 14 16.78 -45.25 -31.69
CA ARG A 14 17.54 -45.79 -30.56
C ARG A 14 16.64 -45.75 -29.32
N ILE A 15 16.53 -46.87 -28.62
CA ILE A 15 15.74 -47.03 -27.37
C ILE A 15 16.15 -46.01 -26.28
N SER A 16 17.29 -45.33 -26.45
CA SER A 16 17.80 -44.27 -25.57
C SER A 16 17.34 -42.84 -25.91
N ASP A 17 16.66 -42.60 -27.03
CA ASP A 17 16.20 -41.25 -27.38
C ASP A 17 14.84 -40.93 -26.76
N LEU A 18 14.85 -40.00 -25.81
CA LEU A 18 13.64 -39.51 -25.19
C LEU A 18 12.75 -38.77 -26.20
N CYS A 19 11.47 -39.14 -26.28
CA CYS A 19 10.43 -38.53 -27.12
C CYS A 19 10.06 -37.13 -26.61
N LEU A 20 11.00 -36.19 -26.75
CA LEU A 20 10.89 -34.84 -26.24
C LEU A 20 11.51 -33.87 -27.25
N PRO A 21 10.93 -32.67 -27.47
CA PRO A 21 11.54 -31.66 -28.33
C PRO A 21 13.00 -31.39 -27.94
N ALA A 22 13.90 -31.30 -28.92
CA ALA A 22 15.34 -31.21 -28.66
C ALA A 22 15.72 -30.06 -27.71
N ARG A 23 15.09 -28.89 -27.86
CA ARG A 23 15.33 -27.73 -26.98
C ARG A 23 14.77 -27.94 -25.57
N TRP A 24 13.70 -28.71 -25.41
CA TRP A 24 13.14 -29.03 -24.09
C TRP A 24 14.08 -29.90 -23.27
N LYS A 25 14.87 -30.79 -23.90
CA LYS A 25 15.94 -31.56 -23.23
C LYS A 25 16.98 -30.66 -22.54
N THR A 26 17.11 -29.40 -22.96
CA THR A 26 18.03 -28.42 -22.36
C THR A 26 17.36 -27.47 -21.37
N THR A 27 16.05 -27.23 -21.49
CA THR A 27 15.34 -26.25 -20.65
C THR A 27 14.53 -26.88 -19.52
N LEU A 28 14.23 -28.18 -19.60
CA LEU A 28 13.56 -28.93 -18.54
C LEU A 28 14.57 -29.54 -17.57
N PRO A 29 14.30 -29.51 -16.25
CA PRO A 29 15.06 -30.29 -15.28
C PRO A 29 15.10 -31.77 -15.67
N LYS A 30 16.24 -32.44 -15.45
CA LYS A 30 16.42 -33.86 -15.81
C LYS A 30 15.33 -34.77 -15.22
N ALA A 31 14.95 -34.53 -13.97
CA ALA A 31 13.89 -35.26 -13.27
C ALA A 31 12.52 -35.16 -13.99
N ASP A 32 12.29 -34.08 -14.74
CA ASP A 32 11.01 -33.84 -15.40
C ASP A 32 10.92 -34.40 -16.82
N GLN A 33 12.06 -34.63 -17.47
CA GLN A 33 12.09 -34.95 -18.89
C GLN A 33 11.33 -36.24 -19.21
N GLN A 34 11.56 -37.30 -18.43
CA GLN A 34 11.03 -38.62 -18.75
C GLN A 34 9.51 -38.69 -18.61
N TRP A 35 8.97 -38.17 -17.51
CA TRP A 35 7.53 -38.21 -17.27
C TRP A 35 6.80 -37.25 -18.23
N ILE A 36 7.34 -36.06 -18.52
CA ILE A 36 6.74 -35.12 -19.49
C ILE A 36 6.74 -35.71 -20.89
N ALA A 37 7.84 -36.33 -21.32
CA ALA A 37 7.92 -36.98 -22.63
C ALA A 37 6.80 -38.03 -22.80
N LYS A 38 6.62 -38.89 -21.79
CA LYS A 38 5.56 -39.91 -21.78
C LYS A 38 4.16 -39.29 -21.69
N ALA A 39 4.01 -38.21 -20.94
CA ALA A 39 2.72 -37.58 -20.68
C ALA A 39 2.22 -36.75 -21.87
N LEU A 40 3.10 -36.13 -22.66
CA LEU A 40 2.68 -35.14 -23.66
C LEU A 40 3.01 -35.48 -25.11
N PHE A 41 3.97 -36.37 -25.37
CA PHE A 41 4.53 -36.52 -26.70
C PHE A 41 4.48 -37.96 -27.22
N ARG A 42 4.44 -38.09 -28.54
CA ARG A 42 4.62 -39.36 -29.24
C ARG A 42 5.50 -39.18 -30.48
N TRP A 43 6.07 -40.28 -30.95
CA TRP A 43 6.79 -40.31 -32.21
C TRP A 43 5.82 -40.36 -33.38
N THR A 44 6.04 -39.49 -34.36
CA THR A 44 5.37 -39.55 -35.67
C THR A 44 5.91 -40.72 -36.49
N SER A 45 5.16 -41.14 -37.51
CA SER A 45 5.61 -42.14 -38.50
C SER A 45 6.89 -41.71 -39.24
N SER A 46 7.14 -40.41 -39.33
CA SER A 46 8.36 -39.82 -39.90
C SER A 46 9.52 -39.67 -38.90
N GLY A 47 9.39 -40.17 -37.67
CA GLY A 47 10.43 -40.10 -36.64
C GLY A 47 10.59 -38.72 -35.97
N GLY A 48 9.68 -37.77 -36.23
CA GLY A 48 9.59 -36.50 -35.50
C GLY A 48 8.80 -36.62 -34.20
N VAL A 49 8.99 -35.68 -33.28
CA VAL A 49 8.24 -35.61 -32.01
C VAL A 49 7.00 -34.74 -32.21
N GLU A 50 5.82 -35.27 -31.88
CA GLU A 50 4.57 -34.50 -31.90
C GLU A 50 3.88 -34.50 -30.54
N LEU A 51 3.19 -33.39 -30.26
CA LEU A 51 2.35 -33.25 -29.07
C LEU A 51 1.04 -34.00 -29.29
N VAL A 52 0.63 -34.80 -28.32
CA VAL A 52 -0.59 -35.62 -28.38
C VAL A 52 -1.84 -34.69 -28.32
N PRO A 53 -2.66 -34.60 -29.39
CA PRO A 53 -3.80 -33.66 -29.41
C PRO A 53 -4.85 -33.93 -28.33
N GLU A 54 -5.06 -35.19 -27.96
CA GLU A 54 -6.01 -35.61 -26.93
C GLU A 54 -5.63 -35.06 -25.54
N HIS A 55 -4.36 -34.71 -25.34
CA HIS A 55 -3.81 -34.16 -24.11
C HIS A 55 -3.93 -32.62 -24.04
N LEU A 56 -4.65 -32.00 -24.96
CA LEU A 56 -4.89 -30.54 -24.95
C LEU A 56 -6.20 -30.16 -24.25
N ASN A 57 -6.74 -31.02 -23.41
CA ASN A 57 -8.00 -30.81 -22.67
C ASN A 57 -7.79 -30.32 -21.22
N GLN A 58 -6.54 -30.21 -20.76
CA GLN A 58 -6.21 -29.75 -19.41
C GLN A 58 -5.03 -28.77 -19.41
N LEU A 59 -4.95 -27.95 -18.36
CA LEU A 59 -3.88 -26.96 -18.16
C LEU A 59 -2.72 -27.53 -17.35
N TRP A 60 -3.04 -28.30 -16.30
CA TRP A 60 -2.06 -28.82 -15.35
C TRP A 60 -1.77 -30.30 -15.57
N TRP A 61 -0.49 -30.64 -15.50
CA TRP A 61 0.04 -31.99 -15.61
C TRP A 61 0.90 -32.28 -14.39
N TYR A 62 0.67 -33.41 -13.74
CA TYR A 62 1.34 -33.76 -12.49
C TYR A 62 2.28 -34.94 -12.69
N PRO A 63 3.48 -34.90 -12.08
CA PRO A 63 4.40 -36.01 -12.13
C PRO A 63 3.82 -37.22 -11.38
N PRO A 64 4.23 -38.44 -11.76
CA PRO A 64 3.78 -39.63 -11.06
C PRO A 64 4.37 -39.68 -9.66
N GLN A 65 3.50 -39.91 -8.67
CA GLN A 65 3.88 -39.91 -7.26
C GLN A 65 4.67 -41.18 -6.86
N PRO A 66 5.44 -41.13 -5.75
CA PRO A 66 6.02 -42.31 -5.16
C PRO A 66 4.94 -43.34 -4.81
N ALA A 67 5.25 -44.63 -4.98
CA ALA A 67 4.33 -45.69 -4.61
C ALA A 67 4.35 -45.88 -3.09
N VAL A 68 3.18 -46.06 -2.46
CA VAL A 68 3.08 -46.34 -1.01
C VAL A 68 3.84 -47.62 -0.64
N ALA A 69 3.84 -48.61 -1.52
CA ALA A 69 4.65 -49.82 -1.40
C ALA A 69 5.69 -49.84 -2.54
N VAL A 70 6.95 -49.63 -2.17
CA VAL A 70 8.05 -49.56 -3.13
C VAL A 70 8.58 -50.96 -3.42
N ASN A 71 8.27 -51.48 -4.60
CA ASN A 71 8.67 -52.83 -5.05
C ASN A 71 9.89 -52.83 -5.98
N SER A 72 10.43 -51.66 -6.30
CA SER A 72 11.59 -51.46 -7.17
C SER A 72 12.42 -50.29 -6.68
N LEU A 73 13.72 -50.29 -6.93
CA LEU A 73 14.62 -49.21 -6.49
C LEU A 73 14.04 -47.82 -6.82
N PRO A 74 13.85 -46.94 -5.81
CA PRO A 74 13.33 -45.59 -6.02
C PRO A 74 14.13 -44.79 -7.05
N GLY A 75 13.40 -44.11 -7.95
CA GLY A 75 13.98 -43.13 -8.88
C GLY A 75 13.74 -41.71 -8.38
N VAL A 76 14.75 -40.85 -8.48
CA VAL A 76 14.66 -39.42 -8.07
C VAL A 76 13.54 -38.67 -8.82
N ASP A 77 13.17 -39.10 -10.02
CA ASP A 77 12.08 -38.53 -10.82
C ASP A 77 10.70 -38.69 -10.16
N ARG A 78 10.54 -39.57 -9.18
CA ARG A 78 9.26 -39.75 -8.46
C ARG A 78 9.08 -38.82 -7.27
N TYR A 79 10.19 -38.34 -6.70
CA TYR A 79 10.17 -37.53 -5.47
C TYR A 79 10.45 -36.06 -5.75
N PHE A 80 11.21 -35.75 -6.81
CA PHE A 80 11.69 -34.40 -7.09
C PHE A 80 11.14 -33.79 -8.40
N ALA A 81 10.30 -34.54 -9.12
CA ALA A 81 9.66 -34.01 -10.32
C ALA A 81 8.59 -32.97 -9.97
N ARG A 82 8.37 -32.05 -10.91
CA ARG A 82 7.59 -30.83 -10.72
C ARG A 82 6.37 -30.82 -11.65
N PRO A 83 5.24 -30.22 -11.25
CA PRO A 83 4.10 -30.04 -12.16
C PRO A 83 4.47 -29.25 -13.42
N LEU A 84 3.69 -29.44 -14.49
CA LEU A 84 3.79 -28.69 -15.74
C LEU A 84 2.45 -28.00 -16.03
N PHE A 85 2.49 -26.68 -16.21
CA PHE A 85 1.40 -25.87 -16.73
C PHE A 85 1.57 -25.67 -18.24
N LEU A 86 0.60 -26.14 -19.03
CA LEU A 86 0.56 -26.04 -20.48
C LEU A 86 -0.46 -24.98 -20.91
N TRP A 87 0.02 -23.89 -21.53
CA TRP A 87 -0.80 -22.77 -21.99
C TRP A 87 -0.89 -22.72 -23.52
N MET A 88 -2.00 -23.19 -24.07
CA MET A 88 -2.27 -23.20 -25.51
C MET A 88 -3.74 -22.82 -25.77
N PRO A 89 -4.18 -21.60 -25.39
CA PRO A 89 -5.60 -21.22 -25.30
C PRO A 89 -6.37 -21.45 -26.59
N ARG A 90 -5.77 -21.17 -27.76
CA ARG A 90 -6.40 -21.42 -29.07
C ARG A 90 -6.73 -22.90 -29.27
N LYS A 91 -5.85 -23.82 -28.84
CA LYS A 91 -6.07 -25.26 -28.99
C LYS A 91 -6.97 -25.83 -27.89
N GLN A 92 -6.80 -25.35 -26.66
CA GLN A 92 -7.52 -25.82 -25.47
C GLN A 92 -8.99 -25.39 -25.47
N TRP A 93 -9.26 -24.13 -25.80
CA TRP A 93 -10.61 -23.55 -25.74
C TRP A 93 -11.21 -23.18 -27.09
N LYS A 94 -10.48 -23.42 -28.20
CA LYS A 94 -10.90 -23.08 -29.57
C LYS A 94 -11.25 -21.58 -29.73
N VAL A 95 -10.63 -20.72 -28.92
CA VAL A 95 -10.80 -19.27 -28.99
C VAL A 95 -10.07 -18.68 -30.19
N GLN A 96 -10.65 -17.66 -30.80
CA GLN A 96 -9.99 -16.88 -31.86
C GLN A 96 -9.11 -15.82 -31.22
N LEU A 97 -7.86 -15.77 -31.65
CA LEU A 97 -6.86 -14.80 -31.20
C LEU A 97 -6.39 -13.99 -32.40
N TYR A 98 -6.20 -12.70 -32.19
CA TYR A 98 -5.91 -11.73 -33.23
C TYR A 98 -4.52 -11.12 -33.05
N CYS A 99 -3.88 -10.78 -34.17
CA CYS A 99 -2.55 -10.18 -34.17
C CYS A 99 -2.57 -8.82 -33.46
N PRO A 100 -1.74 -8.62 -32.42
CA PRO A 100 -1.69 -7.36 -31.68
C PRO A 100 -0.85 -6.27 -32.38
N HIS A 101 -0.20 -6.59 -33.49
CA HIS A 101 0.68 -5.65 -34.18
C HIS A 101 -0.11 -4.62 -35.02
N PRO A 102 0.32 -3.34 -35.04
CA PRO A 102 -0.27 -2.31 -35.89
C PRO A 102 -0.30 -2.72 -37.38
N GLY A 103 -1.32 -2.27 -38.11
CA GLY A 103 -1.48 -2.55 -39.55
C GLY A 103 -1.90 -3.99 -39.88
N CYS A 104 -2.21 -4.82 -38.88
CA CYS A 104 -2.66 -6.19 -39.10
C CYS A 104 -4.19 -6.37 -39.13
N ASP A 105 -4.98 -5.31 -38.95
CA ASP A 105 -6.47 -5.30 -39.04
C ASP A 105 -7.16 -6.46 -38.32
N ARG A 106 -6.68 -6.81 -37.12
CA ARG A 106 -7.15 -7.99 -36.38
C ARG A 106 -7.11 -9.28 -37.21
N GLN A 107 -6.01 -9.51 -37.94
CA GLN A 107 -5.75 -10.79 -38.59
C GLN A 107 -5.75 -11.92 -37.55
N GLU A 108 -6.53 -12.99 -37.79
CA GLU A 108 -6.52 -14.17 -36.93
C GLU A 108 -5.14 -14.83 -36.94
N LEU A 109 -4.66 -15.18 -35.74
CA LEU A 109 -3.40 -15.88 -35.51
C LEU A 109 -3.55 -17.38 -35.74
N ALA A 110 -2.57 -17.96 -36.43
CA ALA A 110 -2.42 -19.40 -36.59
C ALA A 110 -1.49 -19.97 -35.52
N SER A 111 -1.67 -21.24 -35.17
CA SER A 111 -0.72 -21.94 -34.29
C SER A 111 0.60 -22.20 -35.02
N ALA A 112 1.72 -21.83 -34.40
CA ALA A 112 3.08 -21.96 -34.93
C ALA A 112 3.93 -22.95 -34.11
N GLY A 113 3.29 -23.97 -33.56
CA GLY A 113 3.93 -25.02 -32.77
C GLY A 113 4.19 -24.64 -31.31
N ILE A 114 4.65 -25.63 -30.54
CA ILE A 114 5.01 -25.44 -29.13
C ILE A 114 6.29 -24.60 -29.02
N ASN A 115 6.35 -23.71 -28.02
CA ASN A 115 7.54 -22.90 -27.78
C ASN A 115 8.72 -23.81 -27.42
N GLN A 116 9.91 -23.47 -27.92
CA GLN A 116 11.10 -24.27 -27.72
C GLN A 116 11.69 -24.17 -26.31
N LYS A 117 11.24 -23.21 -25.50
CA LYS A 117 11.72 -22.95 -24.15
C LYS A 117 10.61 -23.22 -23.13
N VAL A 118 10.90 -24.10 -22.19
CA VAL A 118 10.11 -24.24 -20.95
C VAL A 118 10.66 -23.26 -19.92
N ARG A 119 9.77 -22.64 -19.14
CA ARG A 119 10.12 -21.68 -18.09
C ARG A 119 9.89 -22.31 -16.74
N GLN A 120 10.77 -22.05 -15.78
CA GLN A 120 10.52 -22.41 -14.39
C GLN A 120 9.82 -21.25 -13.71
N VAL A 121 8.74 -21.57 -13.00
CA VAL A 121 7.95 -20.61 -12.24
C VAL A 121 8.21 -20.84 -10.76
N VAL A 122 8.64 -19.78 -10.06
CA VAL A 122 8.80 -19.78 -8.60
C VAL A 122 7.41 -19.82 -7.98
N ASP A 123 7.16 -20.85 -7.17
CA ASP A 123 5.96 -21.01 -6.37
C ASP A 123 6.31 -20.95 -4.87
N ILE A 124 5.31 -21.04 -4.00
CA ILE A 124 5.43 -20.95 -2.54
C ILE A 124 6.43 -21.98 -1.97
N ASP A 125 6.36 -23.23 -2.41
CA ASP A 125 7.06 -24.39 -1.85
C ASP A 125 7.99 -25.08 -2.87
N GLY A 126 8.17 -24.48 -4.04
CA GLY A 126 9.12 -24.99 -5.03
C GLY A 126 8.97 -24.31 -6.38
N TYR A 127 9.00 -25.12 -7.43
CA TYR A 127 8.89 -24.66 -8.80
C TYR A 127 7.95 -25.55 -9.60
N TYR A 128 7.26 -24.97 -10.57
CA TYR A 128 6.62 -25.73 -11.65
C TYR A 128 7.13 -25.28 -13.02
N ASN A 129 6.92 -26.14 -14.01
CA ASN A 129 7.31 -25.89 -15.39
C ASN A 129 6.17 -25.21 -16.15
N LEU A 130 6.48 -24.22 -16.98
CA LEU A 130 5.53 -23.51 -17.84
C LEU A 130 5.92 -23.73 -19.30
N ALA A 131 4.99 -24.33 -20.05
CA ALA A 131 5.07 -24.49 -21.49
C ALA A 131 3.95 -23.72 -22.18
N CYS A 132 4.20 -23.21 -23.38
CA CYS A 132 3.21 -22.48 -24.17
C CYS A 132 3.39 -22.71 -25.67
N ASP A 133 2.43 -22.26 -26.47
CA ASP A 133 2.56 -22.21 -27.93
C ASP A 133 3.02 -20.86 -28.47
N ASN A 134 3.67 -20.93 -29.64
CA ASN A 134 3.87 -19.77 -30.49
C ASN A 134 2.64 -19.61 -31.38
N LEU A 135 2.20 -18.37 -31.53
CA LEU A 135 1.19 -17.96 -32.49
C LEU A 135 1.87 -17.17 -33.60
N GLU A 136 1.40 -17.28 -34.83
CA GLU A 136 1.95 -16.57 -35.99
C GLU A 136 0.83 -15.81 -36.72
N CYS A 137 1.12 -14.56 -37.06
CA CYS A 137 0.25 -13.76 -37.92
C CYS A 137 0.55 -14.07 -39.38
N MET A 138 -0.45 -14.52 -40.13
CA MET A 138 -0.28 -14.84 -41.55
C MET A 138 -0.05 -13.60 -42.43
N LYS A 139 -0.39 -12.40 -41.95
CA LYS A 139 -0.18 -11.12 -42.65
C LYS A 139 1.23 -10.57 -42.44
N CYS A 140 1.66 -10.37 -41.19
CA CYS A 140 2.97 -9.77 -40.89
C CYS A 140 4.09 -10.78 -40.61
N ARG A 141 3.78 -12.09 -40.58
CA ARG A 141 4.70 -13.21 -40.29
C ARG A 141 5.41 -13.15 -38.93
N ARG A 142 5.03 -12.22 -38.06
CA ARG A 142 5.58 -12.12 -36.71
C ARG A 142 4.97 -13.19 -35.80
N ARG A 143 5.82 -13.74 -34.94
CA ARG A 143 5.42 -14.68 -33.89
C ARG A 143 5.14 -13.94 -32.59
N VAL A 144 4.15 -14.43 -31.86
CA VAL A 144 3.73 -13.92 -30.56
C VAL A 144 3.54 -15.09 -29.61
N LEU A 145 3.94 -14.95 -28.36
CA LEU A 145 3.73 -15.97 -27.34
C LEU A 145 2.29 -15.90 -26.83
N SER A 146 1.66 -17.06 -26.64
CA SER A 146 0.26 -17.11 -26.21
C SER A 146 0.00 -16.61 -24.79
N TRP A 147 1.04 -16.45 -23.97
CA TRP A 147 0.97 -15.82 -22.65
C TRP A 147 1.28 -14.31 -22.66
N SER A 148 1.63 -13.72 -23.81
CA SER A 148 1.90 -12.28 -23.86
C SER A 148 0.67 -11.48 -23.44
N HIS A 149 0.88 -10.33 -22.78
CA HIS A 149 -0.22 -9.52 -22.23
C HIS A 149 -1.27 -9.16 -23.28
N SER A 150 -0.83 -8.84 -24.51
CA SER A 150 -1.71 -8.50 -25.63
C SER A 150 -2.53 -9.68 -26.17
N ILE A 151 -2.16 -10.92 -25.86
CA ILE A 151 -2.95 -12.12 -26.15
C ILE A 151 -3.86 -12.44 -24.96
N LEU A 152 -3.33 -12.43 -23.74
CA LEU A 152 -4.12 -12.65 -22.52
C LEU A 152 -5.29 -11.66 -22.41
N SER A 153 -5.08 -10.40 -22.81
CA SER A 153 -6.11 -9.35 -22.81
C SER A 153 -7.25 -9.57 -23.80
N GLN A 154 -7.12 -10.51 -24.74
CA GLN A 154 -8.19 -10.88 -25.69
C GLN A 154 -9.10 -11.98 -25.15
N LEU A 155 -8.64 -12.76 -24.16
CA LEU A 155 -9.45 -13.80 -23.52
C LEU A 155 -10.52 -13.15 -22.62
N ASP A 156 -11.67 -13.80 -22.48
CA ASP A 156 -12.61 -13.46 -21.43
C ASP A 156 -11.98 -13.69 -20.05
N ILE A 157 -12.52 -13.02 -19.03
CA ILE A 157 -11.92 -13.00 -17.70
C ILE A 157 -11.86 -14.39 -17.07
N GLY A 158 -12.85 -15.26 -17.31
CA GLY A 158 -12.89 -16.61 -16.75
C GLY A 158 -11.72 -17.48 -17.23
N HIS A 159 -11.35 -17.37 -18.51
CA HIS A 159 -10.18 -18.06 -19.05
C HIS A 159 -8.87 -17.34 -18.73
N ARG A 160 -8.83 -16.01 -18.76
CA ARG A 160 -7.63 -15.22 -18.48
C ARG A 160 -7.07 -15.50 -17.08
N VAL A 161 -7.94 -15.63 -16.08
CA VAL A 161 -7.55 -15.82 -14.67
C VAL A 161 -6.98 -17.21 -14.39
N GLN A 162 -7.13 -18.15 -15.33
CA GLN A 162 -6.49 -19.46 -15.27
C GLN A 162 -4.96 -19.38 -15.49
N PHE A 163 -4.44 -18.27 -16.04
CA PHE A 163 -3.01 -18.07 -16.21
C PHE A 163 -2.34 -17.70 -14.86
N PRO A 164 -1.47 -18.56 -14.30
CA PRO A 164 -1.15 -18.53 -12.88
C PRO A 164 0.05 -17.66 -12.51
N CYS A 165 0.75 -17.02 -13.47
CA CYS A 165 2.03 -16.37 -13.18
C CYS A 165 2.26 -15.03 -13.90
N ILE A 166 3.26 -14.29 -13.42
CA ILE A 166 3.85 -13.12 -14.08
C ILE A 166 5.26 -13.50 -14.55
N LEU A 167 5.61 -13.16 -15.79
CA LEU A 167 6.90 -13.51 -16.38
C LEU A 167 7.82 -12.29 -16.49
N THR A 168 9.07 -12.45 -16.06
CA THR A 168 10.19 -11.52 -16.35
C THR A 168 11.08 -12.10 -17.46
N ALA A 169 12.20 -11.46 -17.83
CA ALA A 169 13.05 -11.99 -18.89
C ALA A 169 13.77 -13.29 -18.46
N LYS A 170 14.23 -13.37 -17.20
CA LYS A 170 14.88 -14.56 -16.64
C LYS A 170 13.91 -15.59 -16.05
N HIS A 171 12.99 -15.20 -15.16
CA HIS A 171 12.15 -16.11 -14.37
C HIS A 171 10.65 -15.84 -14.53
N ALA A 172 9.82 -16.64 -13.86
CA ALA A 172 8.39 -16.40 -13.70
C ALA A 172 7.99 -16.56 -12.23
N CYS A 173 6.99 -15.83 -11.78
CA CYS A 173 6.51 -15.82 -10.40
C CYS A 173 5.04 -16.21 -10.35
N ASP A 174 4.69 -17.18 -9.51
CA ASP A 174 3.31 -17.55 -9.28
C ASP A 174 2.52 -16.41 -8.63
N ARG A 175 1.25 -16.26 -9.03
CA ARG A 175 0.34 -15.24 -8.50
C ARG A 175 0.12 -15.38 -7.00
N LYS A 176 0.28 -16.57 -6.41
CA LYS A 176 0.24 -16.77 -4.96
C LYS A 176 1.31 -15.93 -4.25
N ILE A 177 2.54 -15.89 -4.78
CA ILE A 177 3.61 -15.02 -4.26
C ILE A 177 3.29 -13.55 -4.51
N VAL A 178 2.76 -13.21 -5.69
CA VAL A 178 2.36 -11.83 -6.00
C VAL A 178 1.31 -11.32 -5.01
N LEU A 179 0.35 -12.16 -4.61
CA LEU A 179 -0.64 -11.81 -3.59
C LEU A 179 0.01 -11.53 -2.21
N LEU A 180 1.06 -12.27 -1.84
CA LEU A 180 1.84 -11.99 -0.64
C LEU A 180 2.56 -10.64 -0.74
N LEU A 181 3.11 -10.31 -1.91
CA LEU A 181 3.79 -9.02 -2.15
C LEU A 181 2.85 -7.81 -2.09
N ARG A 182 1.55 -7.97 -2.39
CA ARG A 182 0.56 -6.88 -2.36
C ARG A 182 0.22 -6.40 -0.94
N ASN A 183 0.38 -7.23 0.07
CA ASN A 183 0.11 -6.83 1.46
C ASN A 183 1.40 -6.31 2.12
N ARG A 184 1.65 -5.01 1.98
CA ARG A 184 2.91 -4.35 2.39
C ARG A 184 2.84 -3.73 3.80
N GLY A 185 2.54 -4.55 4.80
CA GLY A 185 2.63 -4.16 6.21
C GLY A 185 4.07 -4.24 6.78
N LEU A 186 4.25 -3.82 8.03
CA LEU A 186 5.49 -4.07 8.78
C LEU A 186 5.83 -5.56 8.72
N GLY A 187 7.05 -5.91 8.29
CA GLY A 187 7.51 -7.30 8.14
C GLY A 187 7.17 -8.00 6.81
N ASN A 188 6.54 -7.31 5.83
CA ASN A 188 6.23 -7.86 4.50
C ASN A 188 7.10 -7.24 3.37
N SER A 189 8.38 -7.02 3.66
CA SER A 189 9.37 -6.59 2.67
C SER A 189 9.57 -7.61 1.54
N CYS A 190 10.09 -7.18 0.38
CA CYS A 190 10.44 -8.16 -0.69
C CYS A 190 11.50 -9.14 -0.19
N SER A 191 12.39 -8.68 0.69
CA SER A 191 13.41 -9.50 1.36
C SER A 191 12.80 -10.50 2.34
N GLN A 192 11.81 -10.09 3.14
CA GLN A 192 11.13 -10.99 4.08
C GLN A 192 10.27 -12.02 3.35
N ILE A 193 9.56 -11.64 2.29
CA ILE A 193 8.83 -12.60 1.45
C ILE A 193 9.80 -13.60 0.81
N ARG A 194 10.95 -13.14 0.29
CA ARG A 194 11.98 -14.06 -0.21
C ARG A 194 12.45 -15.03 0.86
N LYS A 195 12.76 -14.57 2.08
CA LYS A 195 13.18 -15.44 3.19
C LYS A 195 12.13 -16.50 3.53
N LYS A 196 10.85 -16.09 3.62
CA LYS A 196 9.72 -17.02 3.87
C LYS A 196 9.59 -18.08 2.78
N VAL A 197 9.72 -17.69 1.50
CA VAL A 197 9.67 -18.63 0.37
C VAL A 197 10.91 -19.53 0.37
N ASP A 198 12.09 -19.02 0.74
CA ASP A 198 13.32 -19.78 0.85
C ASP A 198 13.25 -20.85 1.95
N GLU A 199 12.71 -20.50 3.11
CA GLU A 199 12.47 -21.48 4.18
C GLU A 199 11.53 -22.60 3.72
N GLN A 200 10.41 -22.25 3.07
CA GLN A 200 9.46 -23.24 2.56
C GLN A 200 10.01 -24.12 1.44
N HIS A 201 10.84 -23.57 0.54
CA HIS A 201 11.56 -24.35 -0.46
C HIS A 201 12.56 -25.32 0.18
N ASP A 202 13.21 -24.93 1.28
CA ASP A 202 14.13 -25.80 2.01
C ASP A 202 13.39 -26.98 2.61
N GLU A 203 12.32 -26.69 3.33
CA GLU A 203 11.53 -27.69 4.04
C GLU A 203 10.90 -28.69 3.05
N ALA A 204 10.36 -28.22 1.93
CA ALA A 204 9.83 -29.08 0.87
C ALA A 204 10.93 -29.98 0.25
N TRP A 205 12.13 -29.43 0.04
CA TRP A 205 13.27 -30.19 -0.48
C TRP A 205 13.77 -31.23 0.54
N LEU A 206 13.90 -30.88 1.81
CA LEU A 206 14.27 -31.79 2.90
C LEU A 206 13.24 -32.91 3.09
N ASN A 207 11.95 -32.59 3.04
CA ASN A 207 10.87 -33.58 3.11
C ASN A 207 10.95 -34.59 1.95
N SER A 208 11.22 -34.10 0.73
CA SER A 208 11.40 -34.96 -0.45
C SER A 208 12.63 -35.87 -0.32
N ASN A 209 13.73 -35.34 0.23
CA ASN A 209 14.93 -36.13 0.52
C ASN A 209 14.68 -37.20 1.59
N ALA A 210 14.05 -36.83 2.71
CA ALA A 210 13.74 -37.75 3.78
C ALA A 210 12.88 -38.93 3.28
N HIS A 211 11.85 -38.64 2.47
CA HIS A 211 11.01 -39.66 1.86
C HIS A 211 11.81 -40.56 0.90
N TYR A 212 12.56 -39.99 -0.04
CA TYR A 212 13.36 -40.74 -1.00
C TYR A 212 14.41 -41.64 -0.32
N LEU A 213 15.16 -41.09 0.64
CA LEU A 213 16.21 -41.82 1.34
C LEU A 213 15.65 -42.91 2.27
N THR A 214 14.48 -42.69 2.88
CA THR A 214 13.78 -43.73 3.66
C THR A 214 13.43 -44.92 2.77
N ASP A 215 12.84 -44.66 1.60
CA ASP A 215 12.48 -45.74 0.66
C ASP A 215 13.72 -46.44 0.11
N CYS A 216 14.81 -45.71 -0.13
CA CYS A 216 16.09 -46.29 -0.55
C CYS A 216 16.74 -47.15 0.55
N SER A 217 16.65 -46.75 1.83
CA SER A 217 17.27 -47.44 2.96
C SER A 217 16.82 -48.89 3.03
N GLY A 218 15.53 -49.17 2.84
CA GLY A 218 15.00 -50.54 2.87
C GLY A 218 15.66 -51.46 1.83
N PHE A 219 16.06 -50.93 0.67
CA PHE A 219 16.79 -51.70 -0.34
C PHE A 219 18.26 -51.92 0.03
N ILE A 220 18.90 -50.93 0.68
CA ILE A 220 20.26 -51.09 1.22
C ILE A 220 20.27 -52.19 2.28
N ASP A 221 19.34 -52.15 3.23
CA ASP A 221 19.26 -53.11 4.33
C ASP A 221 18.98 -54.53 3.82
N ALA A 222 18.09 -54.66 2.83
CA ALA A 222 17.83 -55.93 2.16
C ALA A 222 19.07 -56.43 1.38
N ALA A 223 19.84 -55.53 0.76
CA ALA A 223 21.09 -55.90 0.10
C ALA A 223 22.17 -56.33 1.11
N HIS A 224 22.32 -55.63 2.23
CA HIS A 224 23.23 -56.01 3.33
C HIS A 224 22.86 -57.37 3.94
N SER A 225 21.56 -57.69 4.00
CA SER A 225 21.04 -58.97 4.47
C SER A 225 21.13 -60.09 3.43
N GLY A 226 21.69 -59.82 2.24
CA GLY A 226 21.85 -60.79 1.15
C GLY A 226 20.55 -61.13 0.40
N LEU A 227 19.45 -60.41 0.64
CA LEU A 227 18.17 -60.62 -0.03
C LEU A 227 18.12 -59.97 -1.42
N LEU A 228 18.90 -58.91 -1.64
CA LEU A 228 18.99 -58.19 -2.91
C LEU A 228 20.45 -57.96 -3.32
N VAL A 229 20.67 -57.71 -4.61
CA VAL A 229 21.97 -57.28 -5.13
C VAL A 229 22.18 -55.81 -4.80
N ASN A 230 23.38 -55.47 -4.29
CA ASN A 230 23.74 -54.09 -4.01
C ASN A 230 23.68 -53.23 -5.28
N ARG A 231 23.00 -52.09 -5.21
CA ARG A 231 22.85 -51.12 -6.30
C ARG A 231 23.22 -49.74 -5.84
N THR A 232 23.85 -48.97 -6.71
CA THR A 232 24.15 -47.55 -6.47
C THR A 232 22.84 -46.75 -6.44
N ILE A 233 22.59 -46.05 -5.33
CA ILE A 233 21.50 -45.10 -5.21
C ILE A 233 21.89 -43.81 -5.93
N SER A 234 20.96 -43.23 -6.69
CA SER A 234 21.21 -41.95 -7.35
C SER A 234 21.18 -40.82 -6.34
N ASP A 235 22.13 -39.89 -6.44
CA ASP A 235 22.12 -38.71 -5.59
C ASP A 235 20.85 -37.87 -5.84
N PRO A 236 20.23 -37.33 -4.78
CA PRO A 236 19.13 -36.40 -4.93
C PRO A 236 19.61 -35.12 -5.66
N PRO A 237 18.72 -34.43 -6.40
CA PRO A 237 19.09 -33.21 -7.09
C PRO A 237 19.42 -32.09 -6.09
N GLU A 238 20.37 -31.24 -6.47
CA GLU A 238 20.66 -30.01 -5.73
C GLU A 238 19.41 -29.13 -5.59
N ARG A 239 19.33 -28.45 -4.46
CA ARG A 239 18.26 -27.49 -4.19
C ARG A 239 18.33 -26.35 -5.22
N ALA A 240 17.17 -26.01 -5.80
CA ALA A 240 17.09 -24.87 -6.72
C ALA A 240 17.19 -23.55 -5.95
N ALA A 241 18.12 -22.68 -6.35
CA ALA A 241 18.28 -21.36 -5.75
C ALA A 241 17.10 -20.44 -6.08
N LEU A 242 16.68 -19.62 -5.13
CA LEU A 242 15.69 -18.57 -5.34
C LEU A 242 16.31 -17.29 -5.89
N PRO A 243 15.61 -16.55 -6.78
CA PRO A 243 16.01 -15.20 -7.16
C PRO A 243 16.20 -14.28 -5.95
N ARG A 244 17.04 -13.24 -6.10
CA ARG A 244 17.25 -12.23 -5.05
C ARG A 244 16.03 -11.32 -4.89
N HIS A 245 15.95 -10.58 -3.77
CA HIS A 245 14.82 -9.71 -3.44
C HIS A 245 14.50 -8.66 -4.52
N ARG A 246 15.51 -8.16 -5.26
CA ARG A 246 15.31 -7.23 -6.40
C ARG A 246 14.40 -7.80 -7.48
N TRP A 247 14.46 -9.11 -7.72
CA TRP A 247 13.56 -9.76 -8.67
C TRP A 247 12.10 -9.75 -8.18
N PHE A 248 11.86 -9.90 -6.87
CA PHE A 248 10.51 -9.76 -6.30
C PHE A 248 10.00 -8.31 -6.41
N MET A 249 10.88 -7.30 -6.29
CA MET A 249 10.52 -5.90 -6.57
C MET A 249 10.11 -5.70 -8.03
N GLN A 250 10.85 -6.28 -8.98
CA GLN A 250 10.53 -6.26 -10.41
C GLN A 250 9.14 -6.88 -10.68
N ILE A 251 8.86 -8.04 -10.08
CA ILE A 251 7.55 -8.71 -10.15
C ILE A 251 6.43 -7.82 -9.61
N TYR A 252 6.65 -7.16 -8.47
CA TYR A 252 5.66 -6.27 -7.87
C TYR A 252 5.34 -5.07 -8.78
N ILE A 253 6.37 -4.38 -9.30
CA ILE A 253 6.22 -3.31 -10.29
C ILE A 253 5.37 -3.81 -11.46
N GLN A 254 5.76 -4.95 -12.05
CA GLN A 254 5.07 -5.50 -13.20
C GLN A 254 3.59 -5.85 -12.90
N ASP A 255 3.26 -6.34 -11.70
CA ASP A 255 1.88 -6.57 -11.26
C ASP A 255 1.06 -5.26 -11.19
N VAL A 256 1.62 -4.23 -10.54
CA VAL A 256 0.94 -2.95 -10.36
C VAL A 256 0.70 -2.28 -11.71
N PHE A 257 1.73 -2.21 -12.56
CA PHE A 257 1.62 -1.55 -13.87
C PHE A 257 0.68 -2.28 -14.83
N GLN A 258 0.55 -3.61 -14.74
CA GLN A 258 -0.48 -4.36 -15.50
C GLN A 258 -1.92 -4.04 -15.09
N ARG A 259 -2.12 -3.44 -13.91
CA ARG A 259 -3.44 -3.06 -13.37
C ARG A 259 -3.57 -1.54 -13.20
N LEU A 260 -2.63 -0.75 -13.73
CA LEU A 260 -2.54 0.67 -13.43
C LEU A 260 -3.81 1.45 -13.82
N ASP A 261 -4.37 1.15 -14.99
CA ASP A 261 -5.59 1.81 -15.46
C ASP A 261 -6.78 1.56 -14.53
N GLU A 262 -6.91 0.33 -14.02
CA GLU A 262 -7.94 -0.06 -13.04
C GLU A 262 -7.72 0.66 -11.70
N ILE A 263 -6.48 0.70 -11.23
CA ILE A 263 -6.09 1.39 -9.99
C ILE A 263 -6.40 2.89 -10.09
N LYS A 264 -5.99 3.54 -11.17
CA LYS A 264 -6.24 4.97 -11.41
C LYS A 264 -7.73 5.28 -11.58
N ALA A 265 -8.47 4.43 -12.28
CA ALA A 265 -9.92 4.51 -12.38
C ALA A 265 -10.58 4.41 -10.99
N GLY A 266 -10.14 3.46 -10.15
CA GLY A 266 -10.60 3.31 -8.77
C GLY A 266 -10.35 4.56 -7.93
N ILE A 267 -9.13 5.11 -7.96
CA ILE A 267 -8.77 6.32 -7.21
C ILE A 267 -9.62 7.53 -7.66
N THR A 268 -9.74 7.74 -8.97
CA THR A 268 -10.50 8.86 -9.54
C THR A 268 -12.02 8.67 -9.50
N SER A 269 -12.49 7.55 -8.93
CA SER A 269 -13.91 7.32 -8.61
C SER A 269 -14.27 7.68 -7.17
N VAL A 270 -13.33 8.19 -6.38
CA VAL A 270 -13.56 8.66 -5.02
C VAL A 270 -14.01 10.13 -5.04
N PHE A 271 -15.06 10.42 -4.28
CA PHE A 271 -15.66 11.75 -4.08
C PHE A 271 -15.98 11.95 -2.59
N GLY A 272 -16.37 13.16 -2.21
CA GLY A 272 -16.77 13.52 -0.86
C GLY A 272 -17.46 14.87 -0.80
N ARG A 273 -18.26 15.08 0.26
CA ARG A 273 -18.91 16.35 0.57
C ARG A 273 -18.00 17.26 1.39
N ILE A 274 -17.11 16.71 2.20
CA ILE A 274 -16.18 17.46 3.03
C ILE A 274 -14.77 17.02 2.67
N LEU A 275 -14.04 17.91 2.03
CA LEU A 275 -12.67 17.66 1.59
C LEU A 275 -11.65 18.28 2.55
N LYS A 276 -10.47 17.69 2.58
CA LYS A 276 -9.36 18.06 3.44
C LYS A 276 -8.09 18.00 2.62
N LEU A 277 -7.24 19.02 2.70
CA LEU A 277 -5.92 19.02 2.09
C LEU A 277 -4.87 19.16 3.18
N ASP A 278 -3.91 18.25 3.19
CA ASP A 278 -2.74 18.27 4.07
C ASP A 278 -1.49 17.85 3.30
N SER A 279 -0.32 18.28 3.77
CA SER A 279 0.97 17.99 3.14
C SER A 279 2.00 17.50 4.15
N THR A 280 2.71 16.43 3.80
CA THR A 280 3.76 15.85 4.65
C THR A 280 5.11 15.77 3.93
N LYS A 281 6.19 15.92 4.71
CA LYS A 281 7.58 15.70 4.25
C LYS A 281 8.07 14.27 4.48
N LYS A 282 7.42 13.51 5.38
CA LYS A 282 7.93 12.21 5.85
C LYS A 282 8.08 11.22 4.70
N VAL A 283 7.03 11.11 3.87
CA VAL A 283 6.97 10.19 2.74
C VAL A 283 7.98 10.55 1.63
N VAL A 284 8.24 11.85 1.43
CA VAL A 284 9.14 12.36 0.38
C VAL A 284 10.59 11.93 0.62
N LYS A 285 10.99 11.80 1.89
CA LYS A 285 12.35 11.35 2.27
C LYS A 285 12.67 9.92 1.79
N LYS A 286 11.67 9.16 1.36
CA LYS A 286 11.84 7.80 0.83
C LYS A 286 12.16 7.76 -0.66
N LEU A 287 12.17 8.90 -1.36
CA LEU A 287 12.54 8.97 -2.76
C LEU A 287 14.06 8.93 -2.94
N ALA A 288 14.51 8.27 -4.00
CA ALA A 288 15.90 8.25 -4.46
C ALA A 288 16.05 8.98 -5.81
N GLY A 289 17.31 9.22 -6.20
CA GLY A 289 17.65 9.75 -7.52
C GLY A 289 17.19 11.19 -7.76
N ARG A 290 16.78 11.48 -8.99
CA ARG A 290 16.34 12.82 -9.42
C ARG A 290 15.17 13.38 -8.59
N PRO A 291 14.08 12.61 -8.34
CA PRO A 291 12.96 13.08 -7.53
C PRO A 291 13.34 13.48 -6.10
N ALA A 292 14.31 12.78 -5.49
CA ALA A 292 14.70 13.03 -4.10
C ALA A 292 15.18 14.47 -3.86
N LYS A 293 15.77 15.09 -4.89
CA LYS A 293 16.29 16.46 -4.83
C LYS A 293 15.23 17.52 -5.15
N THR A 294 14.13 17.12 -5.78
CA THR A 294 13.10 18.05 -6.29
C THR A 294 11.78 17.96 -5.55
N ALA A 295 11.42 16.79 -5.01
CA ALA A 295 10.21 16.62 -4.23
C ALA A 295 10.42 17.23 -2.84
N LEU A 296 9.51 18.11 -2.44
CA LEU A 296 9.50 18.73 -1.11
C LEU A 296 8.33 18.27 -0.26
N TRP A 297 7.19 17.97 -0.88
CA TRP A 297 5.95 17.61 -0.18
C TRP A 297 5.19 16.47 -0.87
N CYS A 298 4.56 15.64 -0.06
CA CYS A 298 3.48 14.74 -0.45
C CYS A 298 2.17 15.40 -0.01
N SER A 299 1.40 15.91 -0.96
CA SER A 299 0.13 16.60 -0.72
C SER A 299 -1.04 15.68 -1.03
N ASN A 300 -1.99 15.60 -0.10
CA ASN A 300 -3.07 14.63 -0.14
C ASN A 300 -4.41 15.34 0.02
N VAL A 301 -5.40 14.92 -0.76
CA VAL A 301 -6.79 15.36 -0.61
C VAL A 301 -7.65 14.19 -0.17
N GLY A 302 -8.29 14.27 1.00
CA GLY A 302 -9.19 13.23 1.52
C GLY A 302 -10.61 13.70 1.76
N ASN A 303 -11.54 12.75 1.91
CA ASN A 303 -12.96 13.00 2.20
C ASN A 303 -13.35 12.69 3.66
N GLU A 304 -14.62 12.92 4.00
CA GLU A 304 -15.24 12.61 5.30
C GLU A 304 -15.22 11.12 5.68
N HIS A 305 -15.02 10.23 4.71
CA HIS A 305 -14.97 8.79 4.91
C HIS A 305 -13.55 8.27 5.17
N GLY A 306 -12.54 9.14 5.08
CA GLY A 306 -11.12 8.79 5.22
C GLY A 306 -10.51 8.22 3.94
N GLN A 307 -11.23 8.25 2.81
CA GLN A 307 -10.68 7.94 1.50
C GLN A 307 -9.93 9.14 0.93
N ILE A 308 -8.99 8.89 0.04
CA ILE A 308 -8.07 9.86 -0.54
C ILE A 308 -8.37 10.01 -2.03
N LEU A 309 -8.77 11.22 -2.43
CA LEU A 309 -9.12 11.56 -3.80
C LEU A 309 -7.90 11.66 -4.70
N THR A 310 -6.76 12.08 -4.16
CA THR A 310 -5.47 12.14 -4.85
C THR A 310 -4.33 12.30 -3.85
N SER A 311 -3.14 11.85 -4.26
CA SER A 311 -1.87 12.03 -3.58
C SER A 311 -0.85 12.44 -4.61
N VAL A 312 -0.19 13.58 -4.44
CA VAL A 312 0.77 14.14 -5.40
C VAL A 312 2.09 14.51 -4.73
N MET A 313 3.18 14.28 -5.45
CA MET A 313 4.49 14.80 -5.05
C MET A 313 4.66 16.19 -5.68
N THR A 314 5.14 17.16 -4.91
CA THR A 314 5.31 18.54 -5.39
C THR A 314 6.69 19.10 -5.07
N SER A 315 7.17 19.98 -5.96
CA SER A 315 8.43 20.72 -5.77
C SER A 315 8.29 22.02 -4.98
N SER A 316 7.06 22.41 -4.65
CA SER A 316 6.74 23.59 -3.83
C SER A 316 5.37 23.45 -3.17
N GLU A 317 5.23 23.92 -1.93
CA GLU A 317 3.92 24.06 -1.27
C GLU A 317 3.11 25.22 -1.91
N GLY A 318 1.78 25.15 -1.92
CA GLY A 318 0.92 26.27 -2.36
C GLY A 318 0.58 26.26 -3.85
N HIS A 319 0.98 27.30 -4.61
CA HIS A 319 0.55 27.54 -6.01
C HIS A 319 0.72 26.35 -6.94
N GLY A 320 1.73 25.52 -6.68
CA GLY A 320 1.98 24.29 -7.40
C GLY A 320 0.83 23.29 -7.40
N LEU A 321 -0.17 23.43 -6.52
CA LEU A 321 -1.34 22.54 -6.40
C LEU A 321 -2.54 22.95 -7.26
N THR A 322 -2.47 24.07 -7.98
CA THR A 322 -3.58 24.55 -8.82
C THR A 322 -4.02 23.52 -9.89
N PRO A 323 -3.11 22.93 -10.69
CA PRO A 323 -3.48 21.89 -11.65
C PRO A 323 -4.16 20.67 -11.01
N MET A 324 -3.71 20.25 -9.83
CA MET A 324 -4.34 19.16 -9.07
C MET A 324 -5.79 19.51 -8.77
N LEU A 325 -6.04 20.69 -8.17
CA LEU A 325 -7.39 21.11 -7.79
C LEU A 325 -8.32 21.24 -9.01
N VAL A 326 -7.83 21.81 -10.12
CA VAL A 326 -8.57 21.88 -11.39
C VAL A 326 -8.94 20.49 -11.89
N GLY A 327 -8.04 19.51 -11.74
CA GLY A 327 -8.31 18.10 -12.02
C GLY A 327 -9.49 17.55 -11.21
N ILE A 328 -9.51 17.80 -9.90
CA ILE A 328 -10.60 17.36 -9.00
C ILE A 328 -11.93 18.03 -9.38
N ILE A 329 -11.93 19.34 -9.62
CA ILE A 329 -13.14 20.09 -10.01
C ILE A 329 -13.71 19.53 -11.32
N ASN A 330 -12.84 19.31 -12.31
CA ASN A 330 -13.23 18.72 -13.60
C ASN A 330 -13.79 17.30 -13.42
N ARG A 331 -13.20 16.50 -12.53
CA ARG A 331 -13.72 15.17 -12.17
C ARG A 331 -15.13 15.25 -11.60
N TYR A 332 -15.39 16.13 -10.63
CA TYR A 332 -16.74 16.31 -10.06
C TYR A 332 -17.74 16.75 -11.12
N THR A 333 -17.35 17.72 -11.94
CA THR A 333 -18.19 18.28 -13.01
C THR A 333 -18.55 17.19 -14.04
N LYS A 334 -17.55 16.45 -14.56
CA LYS A 334 -17.76 15.36 -15.52
C LYS A 334 -18.56 14.20 -14.94
N ALA A 335 -18.46 13.99 -13.63
CA ALA A 335 -19.17 12.92 -12.94
C ALA A 335 -20.60 13.29 -12.56
N GLU A 336 -21.00 14.56 -12.77
CA GLU A 336 -22.27 15.14 -12.32
C GLU A 336 -22.47 14.99 -10.81
N ILE A 337 -21.37 15.09 -10.06
CA ILE A 337 -21.37 15.06 -8.60
C ILE A 337 -21.36 16.51 -8.08
N PRO A 338 -22.25 16.87 -7.14
CA PRO A 338 -22.26 18.21 -6.54
C PRO A 338 -20.89 18.59 -5.96
N SER A 339 -20.53 19.87 -6.07
CA SER A 339 -19.33 20.41 -5.44
C SER A 339 -19.31 20.08 -3.94
N PRO A 340 -18.13 19.89 -3.32
CA PRO A 340 -18.04 19.71 -1.89
C PRO A 340 -18.59 20.94 -1.17
N GLU A 341 -19.20 20.67 -0.02
CA GLU A 341 -19.73 21.68 0.89
C GLU A 341 -18.60 22.42 1.61
N ILE A 342 -17.56 21.69 2.01
CA ILE A 342 -16.42 22.24 2.77
C ILE A 342 -15.09 21.77 2.18
N LEU A 343 -14.10 22.66 2.17
CA LEU A 343 -12.69 22.34 1.97
C LEU A 343 -11.85 22.85 3.15
N TYR A 344 -11.26 21.94 3.93
CA TYR A 344 -10.29 22.26 4.98
C TYR A 344 -8.87 22.36 4.42
N LEU A 345 -8.18 23.45 4.77
CA LEU A 345 -6.82 23.76 4.35
C LEU A 345 -5.98 24.21 5.55
N ASP A 346 -4.67 23.99 5.51
CA ASP A 346 -3.78 24.47 6.55
C ASP A 346 -3.35 25.93 6.34
N ARG A 347 -3.50 26.47 5.11
CA ARG A 347 -3.15 27.84 4.69
C ARG A 347 -4.17 28.37 3.68
N ASP A 348 -4.06 29.66 3.32
CA ASP A 348 -4.87 30.28 2.26
C ASP A 348 -6.40 30.18 2.45
N CYS A 349 -6.84 30.08 3.71
CA CYS A 349 -8.24 29.92 4.09
C CYS A 349 -9.14 31.15 3.81
N CYS A 350 -8.54 32.33 3.63
CA CYS A 350 -9.23 33.57 3.29
C CYS A 350 -8.32 34.53 2.51
N GLY A 351 -8.91 35.50 1.82
CA GLY A 351 -8.19 36.50 1.02
C GLY A 351 -7.96 36.07 -0.43
N ALA A 352 -7.28 36.91 -1.22
CA ALA A 352 -7.13 36.72 -2.67
C ALA A 352 -6.04 35.69 -3.06
N SER A 353 -5.99 34.53 -2.40
CA SER A 353 -5.03 33.48 -2.77
C SER A 353 -5.37 32.86 -4.13
N PRO A 354 -4.40 32.35 -4.91
CA PRO A 354 -4.68 31.70 -6.19
C PRO A 354 -5.60 30.48 -6.07
N LEU A 355 -5.54 29.75 -4.96
CA LEU A 355 -6.48 28.66 -4.70
C LEU A 355 -7.91 29.19 -4.59
N GLN A 356 -8.13 30.30 -3.88
CA GLN A 356 -9.46 30.92 -3.81
C GLN A 356 -9.93 31.43 -5.16
N GLN A 357 -9.04 32.04 -5.96
CA GLN A 357 -9.37 32.50 -7.30
C GLN A 357 -9.84 31.34 -8.20
N VAL A 358 -9.17 30.19 -8.11
CA VAL A 358 -9.55 28.98 -8.85
C VAL A 358 -10.92 28.46 -8.41
N LEU A 359 -11.19 28.40 -7.10
CA LEU A 359 -12.49 27.97 -6.58
C LEU A 359 -13.60 28.92 -7.05
N GLN A 360 -13.41 30.23 -6.90
CA GLN A 360 -14.38 31.26 -7.31
C GLN A 360 -14.66 31.26 -8.82
N ALA A 361 -13.65 31.01 -9.64
CA ALA A 361 -13.78 30.94 -11.09
C ALA A 361 -14.33 29.61 -11.62
N SER A 362 -14.71 28.68 -10.73
CA SER A 362 -15.11 27.32 -11.08
C SER A 362 -16.51 26.95 -10.58
N ALA A 363 -16.95 25.72 -10.87
CA ALA A 363 -18.18 25.15 -10.34
C ALA A 363 -18.19 25.00 -8.80
N TRP A 364 -17.06 25.23 -8.13
CA TRP A 364 -16.92 25.18 -6.67
C TRP A 364 -16.98 26.56 -6.01
N ASN A 365 -17.54 27.56 -6.68
CA ASN A 365 -17.68 28.93 -6.16
C ASN A 365 -18.52 29.02 -4.86
N CYS A 366 -19.37 28.02 -4.59
CA CYS A 366 -20.14 27.91 -3.35
C CYS A 366 -19.48 27.03 -2.26
N THR A 367 -18.33 26.40 -2.54
CA THR A 367 -17.62 25.58 -1.56
C THR A 367 -17.05 26.44 -0.43
N VAL A 368 -17.35 26.06 0.81
CA VAL A 368 -16.91 26.80 1.99
C VAL A 368 -15.48 26.41 2.35
N VAL A 369 -14.55 27.35 2.27
CA VAL A 369 -13.16 27.12 2.70
C VAL A 369 -13.03 27.36 4.20
N ARG A 370 -12.36 26.42 4.89
CA ARG A 370 -12.07 26.50 6.33
C ARG A 370 -10.60 26.24 6.62
N LEU A 371 -10.10 26.91 7.65
CA LEU A 371 -8.77 26.69 8.20
C LEU A 371 -8.82 25.47 9.13
N ASP A 372 -7.82 24.61 9.01
CA ASP A 372 -7.65 23.53 9.98
C ASP A 372 -7.39 24.08 11.39
N ILE A 373 -8.18 23.61 12.36
CA ILE A 373 -8.20 24.15 13.72
C ILE A 373 -6.92 23.80 14.48
N TRP A 374 -6.39 22.59 14.29
CA TRP A 374 -5.14 22.20 14.91
C TRP A 374 -3.99 23.06 14.39
N HIS A 375 -3.94 23.32 13.09
CA HIS A 375 -2.97 24.23 12.49
C HIS A 375 -3.14 25.67 13.00
N PHE A 376 -4.37 26.17 13.15
CA PHE A 376 -4.61 27.46 13.78
C PHE A 376 -4.06 27.52 15.21
N MET A 377 -4.35 26.51 16.04
CA MET A 377 -3.84 26.42 17.40
C MET A 377 -2.30 26.41 17.43
N ARG A 378 -1.67 25.60 16.56
CA ARG A 378 -0.21 25.55 16.44
C ARG A 378 0.40 26.89 16.04
N ARG A 379 -0.24 27.65 15.16
CA ARG A 379 0.22 29.00 14.78
C ARG A 379 0.23 29.93 15.98
N ILE A 380 -0.81 29.93 16.81
CA ILE A 380 -0.81 30.71 18.07
C ILE A 380 0.31 30.21 18.99
N ALA A 381 0.44 28.90 19.15
CA ALA A 381 1.43 28.26 20.01
C ALA A 381 2.89 28.54 19.60
N THR A 382 3.16 29.01 18.37
CA THR A 382 4.50 29.50 18.00
C THR A 382 4.95 30.71 18.82
N GLY A 383 4.02 31.39 19.51
CA GLY A 383 4.32 32.43 20.47
C GLY A 383 4.91 31.89 21.78
N CYS A 384 4.71 30.61 22.09
CA CYS A 384 5.27 29.95 23.26
C CYS A 384 6.78 29.72 23.14
N SER A 385 7.52 29.91 24.23
CA SER A 385 8.98 29.81 24.31
C SER A 385 9.51 28.49 23.76
N THR A 386 8.87 27.36 24.11
CA THR A 386 9.16 26.02 23.60
C THR A 386 7.94 25.10 23.77
N ASP A 387 7.82 24.05 22.95
CA ASP A 387 6.79 23.01 23.07
C ASP A 387 7.09 22.02 24.21
N SER A 388 8.34 21.95 24.67
CA SER A 388 8.76 21.18 25.86
C SER A 388 8.42 21.86 27.19
N HIS A 389 7.81 23.04 27.18
CA HIS A 389 7.49 23.77 28.41
C HIS A 389 6.40 23.04 29.21
N ALA A 390 6.54 22.97 30.54
CA ALA A 390 5.62 22.21 31.41
C ALA A 390 4.13 22.62 31.25
N LEU A 391 3.89 23.91 31.02
CA LEU A 391 2.55 24.47 30.79
C LEU A 391 2.05 24.40 29.34
N TYR A 392 2.85 23.92 28.38
CA TYR A 392 2.49 23.93 26.96
C TYR A 392 1.24 23.08 26.67
N SER A 393 1.20 21.85 27.21
CA SER A 393 0.07 20.94 27.05
C SER A 393 -1.21 21.51 27.64
N THR A 394 -1.13 22.12 28.82
CA THR A 394 -2.24 22.83 29.48
C THR A 394 -2.73 23.99 28.63
N PHE A 395 -1.83 24.82 28.10
CA PHE A 395 -2.18 25.95 27.25
C PHE A 395 -2.88 25.49 25.96
N MET A 396 -2.35 24.47 25.29
CA MET A 396 -3.01 23.87 24.10
C MET A 396 -4.38 23.30 24.44
N GLY A 397 -4.52 22.66 25.61
CA GLY A 397 -5.79 22.12 26.07
C GLY A 397 -6.84 23.21 26.35
N MET A 398 -6.46 24.27 27.04
CA MET A 398 -7.33 25.41 27.30
C MET A 398 -7.68 26.18 26.03
N MET A 399 -6.73 26.31 25.08
CA MET A 399 -6.98 26.92 23.78
C MET A 399 -8.07 26.17 22.99
N SER A 400 -8.07 24.84 23.07
CA SER A 400 -9.17 24.05 22.51
C SER A 400 -10.51 24.35 23.17
N ASN A 401 -10.56 24.40 24.51
CA ASN A 401 -11.78 24.72 25.25
C ASN A 401 -12.30 26.13 24.93
N CYS A 402 -11.43 27.08 24.60
CA CYS A 402 -11.80 28.41 24.11
C CYS A 402 -12.46 28.39 22.71
N ILE A 403 -12.23 27.34 21.91
CA ILE A 403 -12.75 27.21 20.55
C ILE A 403 -14.04 26.38 20.55
N PHE A 404 -14.10 25.31 21.36
CA PHE A 404 -15.16 24.31 21.30
C PHE A 404 -16.09 24.29 22.51
N ASN A 405 -17.33 23.85 22.24
CA ASN A 405 -18.36 23.45 23.19
C ASN A 405 -18.74 22.01 22.94
N TRP A 406 -18.85 21.19 23.98
CA TRP A 406 -19.45 19.88 23.87
C TRP A 406 -20.97 20.00 23.71
N ASP A 407 -21.56 19.03 23.00
CA ASP A 407 -23.00 18.81 23.02
C ASP A 407 -23.39 18.32 24.42
N GLU A 408 -24.27 19.08 25.07
CA GLU A 408 -24.60 18.87 26.48
C GLU A 408 -25.24 17.49 26.72
N GLU A 409 -26.12 17.06 25.82
CA GLU A 409 -26.78 15.76 25.94
C GLU A 409 -25.80 14.60 25.79
N ASP A 410 -24.92 14.64 24.78
CA ASP A 410 -23.92 13.61 24.59
C ASP A 410 -22.93 13.56 25.76
N PHE A 411 -22.49 14.72 26.26
CA PHE A 411 -21.53 14.83 27.36
C PHE A 411 -22.10 14.27 28.67
N GLN A 412 -23.29 14.72 29.08
CA GLN A 412 -23.95 14.23 30.31
C GLN A 412 -24.24 12.73 30.24
N ARG A 413 -24.62 12.22 29.05
CA ARG A 413 -24.83 10.79 28.84
C ARG A 413 -23.54 9.99 29.03
N LEU A 414 -22.41 10.50 28.53
CA LEU A 414 -21.10 9.88 28.73
C LEU A 414 -20.67 9.91 30.21
N VAL A 415 -20.86 11.03 30.92
CA VAL A 415 -20.57 11.15 32.36
C VAL A 415 -21.37 10.13 33.16
N MET A 416 -22.68 10.01 32.89
CA MET A 416 -23.54 9.03 33.55
C MET A 416 -23.09 7.58 33.26
N SER A 417 -22.73 7.28 32.01
CA SER A 417 -22.14 5.99 31.64
C SER A 417 -20.85 5.69 32.40
N LYS A 418 -19.97 6.68 32.53
CA LYS A 418 -18.69 6.54 33.22
C LYS A 418 -18.88 6.32 34.71
N ARG A 419 -19.81 7.04 35.34
CA ARG A 419 -20.18 6.84 36.75
C ARG A 419 -20.63 5.40 37.01
N ASN A 420 -21.48 4.84 36.14
CA ASN A 420 -21.95 3.46 36.31
C ASN A 420 -20.82 2.43 36.10
N GLU A 421 -19.90 2.69 35.16
CA GLU A 421 -18.71 1.85 34.98
C GLU A 421 -17.84 1.84 36.24
N LEU A 422 -17.58 3.01 36.83
CA LEU A 422 -16.76 3.15 38.03
C LEU A 422 -17.45 2.54 39.26
N ALA A 423 -18.77 2.73 39.42
CA ALA A 423 -19.54 2.12 40.49
C ALA A 423 -19.52 0.59 40.42
N ALA A 424 -19.52 0.00 39.22
CA ALA A 424 -19.35 -1.44 39.04
C ALA A 424 -17.94 -1.94 39.42
N GLN A 425 -16.96 -1.04 39.54
CA GLN A 425 -15.60 -1.31 40.03
C GLN A 425 -15.43 -0.89 41.50
N ASP A 426 -16.53 -0.61 42.22
CA ASP A 426 -16.54 -0.14 43.61
C ASP A 426 -15.87 1.23 43.80
N ILE A 427 -15.75 2.02 42.73
CA ILE A 427 -15.21 3.39 42.74
C ILE A 427 -16.38 4.38 42.71
N HIS A 428 -16.59 5.10 43.81
CA HIS A 428 -17.68 6.05 43.96
C HIS A 428 -17.18 7.49 44.12
N TYR A 429 -17.43 8.32 43.12
CA TYR A 429 -17.20 9.76 43.20
C TYR A 429 -18.46 10.52 43.61
N LYS A 430 -18.29 11.50 44.50
CA LYS A 430 -19.39 12.32 45.02
C LYS A 430 -19.88 13.37 44.01
N TYR A 431 -18.98 13.91 43.18
CA TYR A 431 -19.28 14.99 42.24
C TYR A 431 -19.02 14.58 40.79
N ASP A 432 -19.82 15.07 39.84
CA ASP A 432 -19.61 14.84 38.39
C ASP A 432 -18.23 15.32 37.94
N SER A 433 -17.73 16.41 38.52
CA SER A 433 -16.40 16.94 38.24
C SER A 433 -15.26 15.94 38.43
N ASP A 434 -15.41 14.99 39.36
CA ASP A 434 -14.38 13.97 39.60
C ASP A 434 -14.52 12.80 38.62
N VAL A 435 -15.75 12.46 38.22
CA VAL A 435 -16.01 11.48 37.15
C VAL A 435 -15.44 11.99 35.83
N VAL A 436 -15.65 13.26 35.51
CA VAL A 436 -15.18 13.91 34.29
C VAL A 436 -13.65 13.84 34.15
N LYS A 437 -12.90 13.96 35.26
CA LYS A 437 -11.42 13.82 35.25
C LYS A 437 -10.94 12.43 34.83
N THR A 438 -11.79 11.41 34.95
CA THR A 438 -11.47 10.04 34.53
C THR A 438 -11.80 9.77 33.06
N LEU A 439 -12.49 10.70 32.38
CA LEU A 439 -12.79 10.55 30.96
C LEU A 439 -11.52 10.68 30.13
N THR A 440 -11.37 9.75 29.20
CA THR A 440 -10.27 9.75 28.23
C THR A 440 -10.62 10.60 27.01
N ARG A 441 -9.59 11.08 26.30
CA ARG A 441 -9.76 11.77 25.01
C ARG A 441 -10.52 10.90 24.01
N TYR A 442 -10.23 9.59 24.01
CA TYR A 442 -10.89 8.62 23.15
C TYR A 442 -12.39 8.53 23.42
N GLU A 443 -12.81 8.43 24.68
CA GLU A 443 -14.24 8.40 25.03
C GLU A 443 -14.96 9.67 24.59
N LEU A 444 -14.35 10.84 24.83
CA LEU A 444 -14.90 12.13 24.41
C LEU A 444 -15.01 12.24 22.88
N ALA A 445 -13.96 11.84 22.16
CA ALA A 445 -13.92 11.85 20.69
C ALA A 445 -14.98 10.94 20.06
N LEU A 446 -15.16 9.76 20.66
CA LEU A 446 -16.04 8.72 20.13
C LEU A 446 -17.52 8.99 20.45
N HIS A 447 -17.83 9.53 21.63
CA HIS A 447 -19.20 9.58 22.13
C HIS A 447 -19.81 10.98 22.19
N CYS A 448 -19.00 12.05 22.10
CA CYS A 448 -19.50 13.41 22.25
C CYS A 448 -19.27 14.26 21.00
N ARG A 449 -20.35 14.87 20.50
CA ARG A 449 -20.23 15.93 19.48
C ARG A 449 -19.71 17.21 20.13
N ARG A 450 -19.02 18.04 19.34
CA ARG A 450 -18.63 19.40 19.75
C ARG A 450 -18.76 20.38 18.59
N MET A 451 -19.08 21.63 18.91
CA MET A 451 -19.24 22.71 17.95
C MET A 451 -18.36 23.90 18.32
N THR A 452 -18.00 24.73 17.35
CA THR A 452 -17.26 25.96 17.61
C THR A 452 -18.15 27.04 18.24
N ARG A 453 -17.61 27.86 19.15
CA ARG A 453 -18.32 28.91 19.93
C ARG A 453 -18.78 30.15 19.13
N GLY A 454 -18.41 30.27 17.86
CA GLY A 454 -18.63 31.48 17.08
C GLY A 454 -17.52 32.51 17.27
N VAL A 455 -17.42 33.45 16.33
CA VAL A 455 -16.30 34.40 16.26
C VAL A 455 -16.17 35.30 17.51
N PRO A 456 -17.25 35.94 18.02
CA PRO A 456 -17.11 36.88 19.14
C PRO A 456 -16.62 36.19 20.41
N GLU A 457 -17.22 35.04 20.76
CA GLU A 457 -16.90 34.31 21.98
C GLU A 457 -15.51 33.67 21.90
N THR A 458 -15.17 32.99 20.80
CA THR A 458 -13.81 32.43 20.61
C THR A 458 -12.74 33.52 20.67
N THR A 459 -12.98 34.69 20.07
CA THR A 459 -12.01 35.81 20.10
C THR A 459 -11.77 36.31 21.52
N ARG A 460 -12.85 36.50 22.30
CA ARG A 460 -12.73 36.94 23.69
C ARG A 460 -11.98 35.92 24.52
N LEU A 461 -12.40 34.65 24.48
CA LEU A 461 -11.80 33.59 25.29
C LEU A 461 -10.33 33.35 24.97
N LEU A 462 -9.93 33.38 23.70
CA LEU A 462 -8.53 33.24 23.30
C LEU A 462 -7.68 34.44 23.74
N ARG A 463 -8.21 35.66 23.67
CA ARG A 463 -7.54 36.86 24.18
C ARG A 463 -7.31 36.75 25.69
N ASP A 464 -8.36 36.43 26.44
CA ASP A 464 -8.30 36.26 27.90
C ASP A 464 -7.29 35.16 28.29
N LEU A 465 -7.24 34.07 27.52
CA LEU A 465 -6.27 32.99 27.71
C LEU A 465 -4.82 33.48 27.49
N ILE A 466 -4.56 34.17 26.38
CA ILE A 466 -3.23 34.71 26.06
C ILE A 466 -2.77 35.70 27.13
N GLU A 467 -3.65 36.60 27.57
CA GLU A 467 -3.36 37.57 28.64
C GLU A 467 -3.06 36.85 29.96
N THR A 468 -3.84 35.84 30.32
CA THR A 468 -3.64 35.02 31.53
C THR A 468 -2.26 34.34 31.54
N PHE A 469 -1.88 33.70 30.43
CA PHE A 469 -0.60 33.01 30.30
C PHE A 469 0.58 33.94 29.96
N SER A 470 0.32 35.23 29.74
CA SER A 470 1.37 36.25 29.65
C SER A 470 1.77 36.82 31.02
N GLY A 471 0.96 36.59 32.05
CA GLY A 471 1.23 36.97 33.44
C GLY A 471 1.83 35.83 34.28
N GLU A 472 1.72 35.95 35.60
CA GLU A 472 2.30 35.00 36.56
C GLU A 472 1.80 33.55 36.40
N LYS A 473 0.54 33.36 35.98
CA LYS A 473 -0.04 32.02 35.73
C LYS A 473 0.58 31.30 34.54
N GLY A 474 1.32 32.01 33.68
CA GLY A 474 2.05 31.45 32.56
C GLY A 474 3.50 31.11 32.87
N ARG A 475 3.94 31.22 34.13
CA ARG A 475 5.29 30.85 34.55
C ARG A 475 5.31 29.45 35.14
N ASP A 476 6.34 28.67 34.84
CA ASP A 476 6.56 27.38 35.48
C ASP A 476 7.06 27.52 36.93
N THR A 477 7.33 26.39 37.61
CA THR A 477 7.84 26.37 38.98
C THR A 477 9.19 27.05 39.17
N LEU A 478 9.94 27.26 38.08
CA LEU A 478 11.23 27.96 38.05
C LEU A 478 11.09 29.43 37.62
N GLY A 479 9.86 29.91 37.40
CA GLY A 479 9.56 31.27 36.97
C GLY A 479 9.75 31.50 35.46
N VAL A 480 10.02 30.46 34.68
CA VAL A 480 10.22 30.56 33.22
C VAL A 480 8.88 30.82 32.54
N PRO A 481 8.75 31.88 31.72
CA PRO A 481 7.49 32.19 31.05
C PRO A 481 7.24 31.26 29.86
N LEU A 482 6.03 30.70 29.81
CA LEU A 482 5.54 29.93 28.67
C LEU A 482 5.45 30.82 27.42
N ILE A 483 4.90 32.03 27.56
CA ILE A 483 4.66 32.94 26.43
C ILE A 483 5.81 33.93 26.29
N ASN A 484 6.36 34.05 25.09
CA ASN A 484 7.16 35.21 24.73
C ASN A 484 6.21 36.34 24.32
N SER A 485 5.99 37.32 25.21
CA SER A 485 4.97 38.35 25.05
C SER A 485 5.16 39.21 23.79
N SER A 486 6.41 39.52 23.43
CA SER A 486 6.71 40.31 22.22
C SER A 486 6.30 39.59 20.95
N ARG A 487 6.63 38.30 20.85
CA ARG A 487 6.30 37.44 19.71
C ARG A 487 4.81 37.08 19.68
N MET A 488 4.21 36.83 20.83
CA MET A 488 2.79 36.50 20.91
C MET A 488 1.89 37.66 20.47
N LYS A 489 2.27 38.90 20.76
CA LYS A 489 1.52 40.08 20.30
C LYS A 489 1.40 40.12 18.77
N SER A 490 2.52 39.98 18.05
CA SER A 490 2.51 39.99 16.59
C SER A 490 1.79 38.77 16.00
N ILE A 491 1.93 37.60 16.62
CA ILE A 491 1.19 36.39 16.22
C ILE A 491 -0.31 36.59 16.39
N TRP A 492 -0.76 37.11 17.54
CA TRP A 492 -2.19 37.32 17.80
C TRP A 492 -2.78 38.34 16.83
N GLU A 493 -2.09 39.46 16.57
CA GLU A 493 -2.50 40.44 15.57
C GLU A 493 -2.69 39.81 14.19
N ALA A 494 -1.79 38.91 13.79
CA ALA A 494 -1.85 38.19 12.52
C ALA A 494 -2.92 37.08 12.49
N GLN A 495 -3.14 36.36 13.60
CA GLN A 495 -4.00 35.17 13.64
C GLN A 495 -5.46 35.48 14.00
N GLN A 496 -5.77 36.52 14.78
CA GLN A 496 -7.14 36.78 15.24
C GLN A 496 -8.16 36.94 14.09
N LYS A 497 -7.73 37.47 12.94
CA LYS A 497 -8.58 37.59 11.73
C LYS A 497 -9.05 36.23 11.18
N HIS A 498 -8.31 35.17 11.46
CA HIS A 498 -8.61 33.81 11.01
C HIS A 498 -9.57 33.06 11.95
N ILE A 499 -10.02 33.68 13.05
CA ILE A 499 -11.02 33.06 13.94
C ILE A 499 -12.33 32.79 13.19
N ALA A 500 -12.70 33.63 12.22
CA ALA A 500 -13.82 33.37 11.33
C ALA A 500 -13.60 32.15 10.41
N CYS A 501 -12.34 31.86 10.06
CA CYS A 501 -11.98 30.78 9.15
C CYS A 501 -12.03 29.39 9.81
N ILE A 502 -12.05 29.32 11.14
CA ILE A 502 -12.08 28.05 11.89
C ILE A 502 -13.49 27.64 12.37
N GLN A 503 -14.49 28.51 12.20
CA GLN A 503 -15.84 28.23 12.70
C GLN A 503 -16.54 27.17 11.85
N ASP A 504 -17.33 26.34 12.52
CA ASP A 504 -18.23 25.41 11.87
C ASP A 504 -19.20 26.15 10.96
N PRO A 505 -19.33 25.77 9.68
CA PRO A 505 -20.32 26.36 8.80
C PRO A 505 -21.74 26.01 9.27
N PRO A 506 -22.69 26.96 9.19
CA PRO A 506 -24.07 26.71 9.57
C PRO A 506 -24.72 25.70 8.60
N GLY A 507 -25.51 24.77 9.14
CA GLY A 507 -26.32 23.83 8.35
C GLY A 507 -25.57 22.64 7.75
N ILE A 508 -24.26 22.49 8.01
CA ILE A 508 -23.46 21.37 7.50
C ILE A 508 -23.20 20.35 8.60
N ALA A 509 -23.58 19.09 8.34
CA ALA A 509 -23.42 18.00 9.31
C ALA A 509 -21.96 17.50 9.36
N LEU A 510 -21.22 17.89 10.40
CA LEU A 510 -19.81 17.49 10.59
C LEU A 510 -19.63 16.15 11.32
N TYR A 511 -20.69 15.63 11.94
CA TYR A 511 -20.67 14.37 12.69
C TYR A 511 -21.56 13.33 12.04
N THR A 512 -21.01 12.14 11.84
CA THR A 512 -21.77 10.96 11.37
C THR A 512 -21.85 9.93 12.49
N LYS A 513 -23.06 9.49 12.84
CA LYS A 513 -23.23 8.38 13.79
C LYS A 513 -22.88 7.06 13.09
N THR A 514 -21.80 6.41 13.51
CA THR A 514 -21.29 5.16 12.91
C THR A 514 -21.85 3.90 13.59
N GLY A 515 -22.41 4.04 14.79
CA GLY A 515 -22.96 2.93 15.54
C GLY A 515 -23.31 3.31 16.97
N THR A 516 -23.36 2.32 17.85
CA THR A 516 -23.57 2.50 19.29
C THR A 516 -22.73 1.50 20.08
N SER A 517 -22.21 1.92 21.22
CA SER A 517 -21.51 1.07 22.18
C SER A 517 -22.28 1.04 23.50
N LYS A 518 -22.26 -0.08 24.22
CA LYS A 518 -22.84 -0.17 25.57
C LYS A 518 -21.74 -0.08 26.61
N LYS A 519 -21.83 0.88 27.52
CA LYS A 519 -20.82 1.14 28.56
C LYS A 519 -21.50 1.56 29.88
N GLY A 520 -21.11 0.96 31.00
CA GLY A 520 -21.76 1.22 32.29
C GLY A 520 -23.28 0.98 32.25
N GLY A 521 -23.73 -0.01 31.47
CA GLY A 521 -25.15 -0.29 31.24
C GLY A 521 -25.88 0.67 30.28
N ILE A 522 -25.26 1.78 29.87
CA ILE A 522 -25.84 2.84 29.04
C ILE A 522 -25.41 2.66 27.59
N VAL A 523 -26.33 2.89 26.66
CA VAL A 523 -26.03 2.88 25.22
C VAL A 523 -25.57 4.27 24.80
N LEU A 524 -24.34 4.35 24.32
CA LEU A 524 -23.70 5.57 23.81
C LEU A 524 -23.66 5.54 22.28
N PRO A 525 -23.95 6.65 21.59
CA PRO A 525 -23.68 6.77 20.16
C PRO A 525 -22.16 6.76 19.90
N ASN A 526 -21.76 6.19 18.77
CA ASN A 526 -20.41 6.33 18.24
C ASN A 526 -20.45 7.33 17.10
N TYR A 527 -19.63 8.36 17.16
CA TYR A 527 -19.54 9.40 16.15
C TYR A 527 -18.19 9.39 15.44
N ARG A 528 -18.21 9.79 14.17
CA ARG A 528 -17.03 10.15 13.39
C ARG A 528 -17.13 11.62 13.02
N CYS A 529 -16.09 12.38 13.33
CA CYS A 529 -15.99 13.79 12.99
C CYS A 529 -15.30 13.98 11.64
N ALA A 530 -15.92 14.73 10.73
CA ALA A 530 -15.36 15.10 9.44
C ALA A 530 -14.55 16.40 9.46
N ARG A 531 -14.42 17.06 10.61
CA ARG A 531 -13.71 18.35 10.75
C ARG A 531 -12.20 18.20 10.57
N GLY A 532 -11.57 19.24 10.00
CA GLY A 532 -10.10 19.42 9.98
C GLY A 532 -9.35 18.39 9.15
N SER A 533 -8.05 18.59 8.96
CA SER A 533 -7.16 17.77 8.15
C SER A 533 -6.49 16.63 8.92
N THR A 534 -6.54 16.62 10.27
CA THR A 534 -5.84 15.65 11.13
C THR A 534 -6.10 14.18 10.80
N SER A 535 -7.27 13.84 10.23
CA SER A 535 -7.56 12.47 9.80
C SER A 535 -6.61 11.96 8.70
N LEU A 536 -5.97 12.86 7.94
CA LEU A 536 -4.98 12.52 6.90
C LEU A 536 -3.66 12.01 7.48
N GLU A 537 -3.35 12.26 8.77
CA GLU A 537 -2.12 11.74 9.37
C GLU A 537 -2.11 10.21 9.42
N SER A 538 -3.29 9.57 9.51
CA SER A 538 -3.40 8.10 9.41
C SER A 538 -2.97 7.58 8.05
N PHE A 539 -3.33 8.32 6.99
CA PHE A 539 -2.91 8.00 5.64
C PHE A 539 -1.43 8.29 5.41
N HIS A 540 -0.89 9.37 5.99
CA HIS A 540 0.54 9.66 5.95
C HIS A 540 1.37 8.55 6.60
N LEU A 541 0.92 8.05 7.76
CA LEU A 541 1.53 6.90 8.44
C LEU A 541 1.41 5.63 7.60
N HIS A 542 0.25 5.37 7.00
CA HIS A 542 0.05 4.27 6.07
C HIS A 542 1.03 4.32 4.90
N LEU A 543 1.13 5.45 4.20
CA LEU A 543 2.10 5.61 3.10
C LEU A 543 3.54 5.41 3.56
N ASN A 544 3.89 5.96 4.73
CA ASN A 544 5.24 5.80 5.29
C ASN A 544 5.56 4.32 5.57
N ARG A 545 4.60 3.53 6.04
CA ARG A 545 4.78 2.08 6.29
C ARG A 545 4.75 1.27 4.98
N PHE A 546 3.84 1.60 4.07
CA PHE A 546 3.59 0.85 2.84
C PHE A 546 4.74 0.98 1.83
N ILE A 547 5.34 2.18 1.75
CA ILE A 547 6.51 2.45 0.91
C ILE A 547 7.78 2.07 1.69
N PRO A 548 8.49 1.01 1.30
CA PRO A 548 9.66 0.54 2.03
C PRO A 548 10.91 1.39 1.86
N GLY A 549 11.80 1.25 2.84
CA GLY A 549 13.16 1.78 2.81
C GLY A 549 13.21 3.30 2.80
N THR A 550 14.42 3.81 2.67
CA THR A 550 14.70 5.27 2.63
C THR A 550 15.04 5.76 1.22
N LEU A 551 15.15 4.89 0.21
CA LEU A 551 15.62 5.24 -1.13
C LEU A 551 14.96 4.38 -2.24
N ALA A 552 13.69 4.64 -2.55
CA ALA A 552 12.97 4.05 -3.69
C ALA A 552 13.16 4.87 -4.98
N SER A 553 13.40 4.20 -6.11
CA SER A 553 13.38 4.86 -7.44
C SER A 553 11.99 5.46 -7.74
N ASP A 554 11.89 6.39 -8.69
CA ASP A 554 10.62 7.01 -9.08
C ASP A 554 9.57 5.98 -9.51
N VAL A 555 9.93 5.01 -10.35
CA VAL A 555 9.01 3.97 -10.83
C VAL A 555 8.54 3.07 -9.69
N LEU A 556 9.45 2.65 -8.80
CA LEU A 556 9.12 1.79 -7.67
C LEU A 556 8.25 2.54 -6.64
N PHE A 557 8.61 3.78 -6.34
CA PHE A 557 7.82 4.64 -5.45
C PHE A 557 6.42 4.88 -6.02
N GLN A 558 6.31 5.18 -7.32
CA GLN A 558 5.02 5.38 -7.98
C GLN A 558 4.15 4.11 -7.87
N ALA A 559 4.73 2.93 -8.09
CA ALA A 559 4.01 1.66 -7.97
C ALA A 559 3.46 1.46 -6.54
N TYR A 560 4.29 1.66 -5.51
CA TYR A 560 3.85 1.56 -4.12
C TYR A 560 2.79 2.60 -3.76
N LEU A 561 2.96 3.85 -4.21
CA LEU A 561 2.03 4.93 -3.90
C LEU A 561 0.64 4.63 -4.46
N VAL A 562 0.53 4.27 -5.75
CA VAL A 562 -0.78 4.08 -6.40
C VAL A 562 -1.49 2.81 -5.90
N ASP A 563 -0.77 1.71 -5.69
CA ASP A 563 -1.36 0.48 -5.15
C ASP A 563 -1.74 0.65 -3.68
N GLY A 564 -0.87 1.28 -2.87
CA GLY A 564 -1.14 1.57 -1.46
C GLY A 564 -2.31 2.54 -1.25
N LEU A 565 -2.43 3.55 -2.11
CA LEU A 565 -3.54 4.51 -2.14
C LEU A 565 -4.86 3.81 -2.53
N HIS A 566 -4.86 3.01 -3.59
CA HIS A 566 -6.06 2.30 -4.02
C HIS A 566 -6.56 1.32 -2.96
N ARG A 567 -5.65 0.53 -2.35
CA ARG A 567 -6.01 -0.41 -1.28
C ARG A 567 -6.56 0.32 -0.04
N TRP A 568 -5.92 1.43 0.36
CA TRP A 568 -6.42 2.28 1.44
C TRP A 568 -7.85 2.75 1.17
N ASN A 569 -8.13 3.23 -0.05
CA ASN A 569 -9.46 3.70 -0.44
C ASN A 569 -10.52 2.60 -0.43
N GLU A 570 -10.15 1.39 -0.85
CA GLU A 570 -11.03 0.21 -0.77
C GLU A 570 -11.36 -0.15 0.68
N ASP A 571 -10.35 -0.14 1.58
CA ASP A 571 -10.55 -0.42 3.01
C ASP A 571 -11.42 0.65 3.69
N ARG A 572 -11.13 1.93 3.45
CA ARG A 572 -11.89 3.04 4.04
C ARG A 572 -13.29 3.15 3.44
N GLY A 573 -13.45 2.82 2.16
CA GLY A 573 -14.75 2.71 1.51
C GLY A 573 -15.63 1.64 2.14
N ARG A 574 -15.10 0.43 2.35
CA ARG A 574 -15.81 -0.65 3.07
C ARG A 574 -16.18 -0.25 4.49
N ALA A 575 -15.24 0.34 5.23
CA ALA A 575 -15.47 0.78 6.61
C ALA A 575 -16.43 1.98 6.74
N ALA A 576 -16.75 2.67 5.64
CA ALA A 576 -17.72 3.75 5.61
C ALA A 576 -19.15 3.26 5.32
N THR A 577 -19.30 2.07 4.72
CA THR A 577 -20.61 1.47 4.45
C THR A 577 -21.10 0.63 5.63
N SER A 578 -22.40 0.69 5.95
CA SER A 578 -23.03 -0.17 6.97
C SER A 578 -23.21 -1.63 6.52
N VAL A 579 -22.85 -1.94 5.27
CA VAL A 579 -22.93 -3.27 4.68
C VAL A 579 -21.58 -3.94 4.86
N THR A 580 -21.50 -4.96 5.69
CA THR A 580 -20.33 -5.83 5.77
C THR A 580 -20.15 -6.51 4.42
N SER A 581 -19.16 -6.09 3.64
CA SER A 581 -18.77 -6.85 2.45
C SER A 581 -17.91 -8.03 2.90
N ASP A 582 -18.39 -9.26 2.73
CA ASP A 582 -17.68 -10.49 3.13
C ASP A 582 -16.48 -10.84 2.21
N HIS A 583 -16.09 -9.95 1.29
CA HIS A 583 -15.06 -10.21 0.28
C HIS A 583 -13.84 -9.29 0.44
N PRO A 584 -12.68 -9.81 0.91
CA PRO A 584 -11.46 -9.03 1.10
C PRO A 584 -10.67 -8.78 -0.21
N SER A 585 -11.29 -8.97 -1.38
CA SER A 585 -10.60 -8.85 -2.66
C SER A 585 -10.41 -7.37 -3.04
N TYR A 586 -9.22 -7.03 -3.52
CA TYR A 586 -8.90 -5.72 -4.11
C TYR A 586 -8.90 -5.76 -5.65
N SER A 587 -9.37 -6.85 -6.27
CA SER A 587 -9.48 -6.92 -7.72
C SER A 587 -10.88 -6.50 -8.15
N GLY A 588 -11.02 -5.25 -8.58
CA GLY A 588 -12.25 -4.73 -9.17
C GLY A 588 -12.62 -5.45 -10.47
N LEU A 589 -11.63 -5.82 -11.29
CA LEU A 589 -11.82 -6.60 -12.50
C LEU A 589 -12.51 -7.94 -12.24
N LEU A 590 -12.05 -8.68 -11.23
CA LEU A 590 -12.66 -9.96 -10.85
C LEU A 590 -14.07 -9.77 -10.30
N GLN A 591 -14.27 -8.78 -9.43
CA GLN A 591 -15.58 -8.50 -8.84
C GLN A 591 -16.60 -8.08 -9.91
N HIS A 592 -16.21 -7.18 -10.83
CA HIS A 592 -17.02 -6.77 -11.96
C HIS A 592 -17.36 -7.97 -12.86
N ALA A 593 -16.36 -8.72 -13.31
CA ALA A 593 -16.58 -9.86 -14.21
C ALA A 593 -17.47 -10.92 -13.57
N THR A 594 -17.26 -11.21 -12.27
CA THR A 594 -18.08 -12.15 -11.49
C THR A 594 -19.53 -11.69 -11.45
N ASN A 595 -19.78 -10.42 -11.13
CA ASN A 595 -21.14 -9.88 -11.09
C ASN A 595 -21.80 -9.87 -12.47
N THR A 596 -21.09 -9.46 -13.52
CA THR A 596 -21.60 -9.44 -14.89
C THR A 596 -22.01 -10.84 -15.35
N LEU A 597 -21.16 -11.84 -15.09
CA LEU A 597 -21.47 -13.24 -15.40
C LEU A 597 -22.59 -13.79 -14.52
N ALA A 598 -22.59 -13.51 -13.23
CA ALA A 598 -23.62 -13.99 -12.31
C ALA A 598 -25.00 -13.37 -12.62
N VAL A 599 -25.08 -12.10 -12.98
CA VAL A 599 -26.33 -11.49 -13.44
C VAL A 599 -26.80 -12.15 -14.73
N LYS A 600 -25.90 -12.42 -15.67
CA LYS A 600 -26.25 -13.09 -16.93
C LYS A 600 -26.80 -14.51 -16.69
N VAL A 601 -26.11 -15.30 -15.88
CA VAL A 601 -26.35 -16.75 -15.69
C VAL A 601 -27.31 -17.04 -14.55
N LEU A 602 -27.09 -16.45 -13.37
CA LEU A 602 -27.83 -16.71 -12.13
C LEU A 602 -28.90 -15.66 -11.82
N LYS A 603 -29.00 -14.58 -12.64
CA LYS A 603 -29.94 -13.46 -12.44
C LYS A 603 -29.76 -12.71 -11.11
N LYS A 604 -28.59 -12.82 -10.49
CA LYS A 604 -28.24 -12.10 -9.25
C LYS A 604 -26.76 -11.70 -9.24
N LYS A 605 -26.44 -10.61 -8.54
CA LYS A 605 -25.05 -10.26 -8.20
C LYS A 605 -24.54 -11.20 -7.11
N LEU A 606 -23.26 -11.59 -7.19
CA LEU A 606 -22.58 -12.34 -6.11
C LEU A 606 -21.84 -11.41 -5.16
N VAL A 607 -21.41 -10.24 -5.64
CA VAL A 607 -20.77 -9.19 -4.84
C VAL A 607 -21.63 -7.93 -4.93
N PRO A 608 -22.78 -7.87 -4.24
CA PRO A 608 -23.74 -6.77 -4.40
C PRO A 608 -23.19 -5.40 -3.94
N SER A 609 -22.24 -5.39 -3.01
CA SER A 609 -21.56 -4.18 -2.50
C SER A 609 -20.57 -3.58 -3.50
N PHE A 610 -20.15 -4.32 -4.52
CA PHE A 610 -19.18 -3.82 -5.49
C PHE A 610 -19.80 -2.75 -6.39
N THR A 611 -19.14 -1.61 -6.45
CA THR A 611 -19.44 -0.52 -7.36
C THR A 611 -18.36 -0.43 -8.41
N GLU A 612 -18.74 -0.43 -9.69
CA GLU A 612 -17.78 -0.34 -10.78
C GLU A 612 -17.11 1.05 -10.78
N PRO A 613 -15.77 1.11 -10.86
CA PRO A 613 -15.06 2.37 -11.02
C PRO A 613 -15.49 3.11 -12.29
N ARG A 614 -15.59 4.43 -12.20
CA ARG A 614 -15.67 5.32 -13.37
C ARG A 614 -14.36 5.27 -14.14
N LYS A 615 -14.40 5.72 -15.40
CA LYS A 615 -13.19 5.83 -16.22
C LYS A 615 -12.19 6.80 -15.59
N TYR A 616 -10.90 6.46 -15.71
CA TYR A 616 -9.83 7.35 -15.31
C TYR A 616 -9.96 8.72 -16.00
N THR A 617 -9.83 9.77 -15.21
CA THR A 617 -10.10 11.17 -15.59
C THR A 617 -8.90 11.87 -16.25
N GLY A 618 -7.72 11.24 -16.25
CA GLY A 618 -6.47 11.83 -16.74
C GLY A 618 -5.71 12.66 -15.69
N GLU A 619 -6.17 12.69 -14.44
CA GLU A 619 -5.50 13.40 -13.35
C GLU A 619 -4.12 12.80 -13.04
N LEU A 620 -3.09 13.63 -12.94
CA LEU A 620 -1.74 13.18 -12.58
C LEU A 620 -1.68 12.80 -11.09
N ILE A 621 -1.04 11.66 -10.79
CA ILE A 621 -0.94 11.12 -9.42
C ILE A 621 0.54 10.91 -9.08
N GLY A 622 0.92 11.23 -7.85
CA GLY A 622 2.24 10.94 -7.32
C GLY A 622 3.36 11.68 -8.04
N ILE A 623 4.33 10.92 -8.54
CA ILE A 623 5.53 11.44 -9.22
C ILE A 623 5.21 12.01 -10.59
N GLU A 624 4.14 11.54 -11.26
CA GLU A 624 3.69 12.12 -12.52
C GLU A 624 3.38 13.62 -12.37
N TYR A 625 2.82 14.00 -11.23
CA TYR A 625 2.55 15.40 -10.90
C TYR A 625 3.84 16.20 -10.72
N LEU A 626 4.78 15.68 -9.92
CA LEU A 626 6.09 16.32 -9.70
C LEU A 626 6.81 16.58 -11.02
N TYR A 627 6.83 15.60 -11.90
CA TYR A 627 7.51 15.69 -13.19
C TYR A 627 6.84 16.67 -14.15
N SER A 628 5.52 16.82 -14.09
CA SER A 628 4.84 17.90 -14.82
C SER A 628 5.26 19.30 -14.34
N GLN A 629 5.65 19.46 -13.06
CA GLN A 629 6.14 20.72 -12.52
C GLN A 629 7.60 21.00 -12.85
N THR A 630 8.45 19.96 -12.86
CA THR A 630 9.89 20.11 -13.08
C THR A 630 10.30 19.98 -14.54
N GLY A 631 9.37 19.68 -15.45
CA GLY A 631 9.66 19.37 -16.85
C GLY A 631 10.41 18.05 -17.05
N SER A 632 10.49 17.23 -16.00
CA SER A 632 11.10 15.89 -16.07
C SER A 632 10.13 14.88 -16.67
N VAL A 633 10.64 13.72 -17.09
CA VAL A 633 9.83 12.63 -17.62
C VAL A 633 10.18 11.37 -16.84
N MET A 634 9.14 10.63 -16.42
CA MET A 634 9.33 9.35 -15.75
C MET A 634 9.96 8.35 -16.69
N GLU A 635 10.91 7.59 -16.17
CA GLU A 635 11.47 6.49 -16.93
C GLU A 635 10.34 5.52 -17.33
N ASP A 636 10.43 5.01 -18.56
CA ASP A 636 9.53 3.95 -19.01
C ASP A 636 9.66 2.76 -18.04
N TYR A 637 8.54 2.31 -17.46
CA TYR A 637 8.56 1.25 -16.47
C TYR A 637 9.17 -0.05 -17.02
N ILE A 638 9.10 -0.30 -18.35
CA ILE A 638 9.76 -1.43 -19.01
C ILE A 638 11.28 -1.28 -18.91
N LYS A 639 11.81 -0.07 -19.11
CA LYS A 639 13.24 0.20 -18.96
C LYS A 639 13.67 0.10 -17.50
N ALA A 640 12.88 0.61 -16.55
CA ALA A 640 13.18 0.47 -15.14
C ALA A 640 13.21 -1.01 -14.69
N ILE A 641 12.29 -1.83 -15.21
CA ILE A 641 12.25 -3.28 -15.03
C ILE A 641 13.51 -3.95 -15.61
N ASP A 642 13.97 -3.53 -16.78
CA ASP A 642 15.19 -4.04 -17.44
C ASP A 642 16.45 -3.65 -16.64
N THR A 643 16.54 -2.40 -16.19
CA THR A 643 17.63 -1.90 -15.34
C THR A 643 17.74 -2.70 -14.04
N LEU A 644 16.62 -3.02 -13.38
CA LEU A 644 16.61 -3.88 -12.19
C LEU A 644 17.12 -5.30 -12.49
N GLU A 645 17.00 -5.76 -13.72
CA GLU A 645 17.41 -7.09 -14.16
C GLU A 645 18.87 -7.16 -14.61
N THR A 646 19.47 -6.04 -15.03
CA THR A 646 20.85 -5.93 -15.52
C THR A 646 21.83 -5.28 -14.53
N ALA A 647 21.35 -4.62 -13.48
CA ALA A 647 22.21 -3.92 -12.51
C ALA A 647 23.18 -4.89 -11.79
N PRO A 648 24.45 -4.48 -11.56
CA PRO A 648 25.44 -5.29 -10.85
C PRO A 648 24.96 -5.70 -9.45
N GLU A 649 25.34 -6.90 -9.05
CA GLU A 649 24.93 -7.51 -7.77
C GLU A 649 25.58 -6.84 -6.54
N GLU A 650 26.66 -6.06 -6.72
CA GLU A 650 27.52 -5.50 -5.67
C GLU A 650 27.30 -4.00 -5.36
N GLU A 651 26.59 -3.23 -6.21
CA GLU A 651 26.19 -1.84 -5.90
C GLU A 651 25.06 -1.77 -4.84
N SER A 652 24.79 -2.88 -4.16
CA SER A 652 23.86 -2.99 -3.05
C SER A 652 24.45 -2.35 -1.79
N ILE A 653 24.49 -1.01 -1.75
CA ILE A 653 24.31 -0.35 -0.46
C ILE A 653 22.93 -0.78 0.03
N ILE A 654 22.97 -1.68 1.00
CA ILE A 654 21.97 -2.02 2.02
C ILE A 654 20.74 -1.10 1.90
N LEU A 655 19.79 -1.49 1.05
CA LEU A 655 18.37 -1.25 1.28
C LEU A 655 17.87 -2.42 2.14
N GLU A 656 18.56 -2.69 3.26
CA GLU A 656 17.85 -3.36 4.33
C GLU A 656 16.68 -2.44 4.64
N GLU A 657 15.48 -2.95 4.35
CA GLU A 657 14.24 -2.36 4.86
C GLU A 657 14.36 -2.51 6.38
N GLU A 658 15.09 -1.58 7.03
CA GLU A 658 15.20 -1.52 8.48
C GLU A 658 13.78 -1.56 9.03
N GLU A 659 13.57 -2.38 10.06
CA GLU A 659 12.34 -2.35 10.84
C GLU A 659 12.24 -0.96 11.48
N GLU A 660 11.64 -0.02 10.75
CA GLU A 660 11.19 1.24 11.33
C GLU A 660 10.33 0.86 12.54
N GLY A 661 10.82 1.23 13.72
CA GLY A 661 10.39 0.69 15.00
C GLY A 661 8.88 0.66 15.19
N SER A 662 8.44 -0.24 16.07
CA SER A 662 7.07 -0.41 16.54
C SER A 662 6.34 0.93 16.77
N PHE A 663 5.67 1.42 15.74
CA PHE A 663 4.53 2.31 15.91
C PHE A 663 3.32 1.40 16.00
N GLN A 664 2.71 1.32 17.18
CA GLN A 664 1.51 0.50 17.41
C GLN A 664 0.46 0.75 16.31
N ASP A 665 -0.20 -0.32 15.89
CA ASP A 665 -1.44 -0.26 15.12
C ASP A 665 -2.55 0.24 16.05
N THR A 666 -2.53 1.54 16.31
CA THR A 666 -3.73 2.21 16.77
C THR A 666 -4.32 2.90 15.55
N ASP A 667 -5.38 2.31 14.98
CA ASP A 667 -6.39 3.04 14.19
C ASP A 667 -6.96 4.26 14.95
N GLN A 668 -6.61 4.38 16.23
CA GLN A 668 -6.85 5.51 17.12
C GLN A 668 -5.72 6.52 16.98
N ILE A 669 -5.91 7.49 16.08
CA ILE A 669 -5.20 8.75 16.19
C ILE A 669 -5.92 9.57 17.25
N ASP A 670 -5.18 9.99 18.28
CA ASP A 670 -5.68 10.98 19.22
C ASP A 670 -6.05 12.26 18.45
N ASP A 671 -7.31 12.67 18.53
CA ASP A 671 -7.70 14.01 18.12
C ASP A 671 -6.98 15.01 19.04
N LEU A 672 -5.88 15.57 18.53
CA LEU A 672 -4.99 16.44 19.29
C LEU A 672 -5.65 17.75 19.74
N THR A 673 -6.81 18.07 19.17
CA THR A 673 -7.61 19.20 19.63
C THR A 673 -8.54 18.81 20.78
N ILE A 674 -8.57 17.57 21.28
CA ILE A 674 -9.38 17.20 22.45
C ILE A 674 -8.51 17.28 23.70
N SER A 675 -8.91 18.18 24.61
CA SER A 675 -8.31 18.30 25.93
C SER A 675 -9.13 17.54 26.97
N THR A 676 -8.44 16.79 27.83
CA THR A 676 -9.00 16.32 29.12
C THR A 676 -8.69 17.30 30.26
N VAL A 677 -7.83 18.30 30.01
CA VAL A 677 -7.44 19.33 30.98
C VAL A 677 -8.51 20.43 30.98
N GLY A 678 -9.19 20.61 32.11
CA GLY A 678 -10.01 21.80 32.40
C GLY A 678 -11.48 21.76 31.95
N LEU A 679 -12.16 20.60 31.99
CA LEU A 679 -13.61 20.46 31.75
C LEU A 679 -14.47 21.06 32.90
N LYS A 680 -14.22 22.30 33.33
CA LYS A 680 -15.12 23.02 34.26
C LYS A 680 -16.35 23.50 33.47
N GLU A 681 -17.55 23.14 33.93
CA GLU A 681 -18.84 23.42 33.31
C GLU A 681 -19.13 24.91 33.11
N SER A 682 -19.93 25.14 32.07
CA SER A 682 -20.54 26.39 31.63
C SER A 682 -21.53 26.97 32.63
N SER A 683 -21.33 28.25 32.95
CA SER A 683 -22.31 29.34 33.11
C SER A 683 -21.70 30.30 34.13
N ASP A 684 -21.33 31.51 33.68
CA ASP A 684 -20.85 32.63 34.50
C ASP A 684 -19.91 32.28 35.66
N VAL A 685 -18.59 32.52 35.47
CA VAL A 685 -17.64 33.09 36.45
C VAL A 685 -16.19 32.78 36.05
N VAL A 686 -15.39 33.84 36.10
CA VAL A 686 -13.93 33.99 36.32
C VAL A 686 -13.08 32.70 36.25
N LEU A 687 -12.02 32.76 35.42
CA LEU A 687 -10.91 31.79 35.31
C LEU A 687 -10.23 31.51 36.68
N ASP A 688 -10.85 30.67 37.51
CA ASP A 688 -10.26 30.18 38.74
C ASP A 688 -9.45 28.91 38.47
N ILE A 689 -8.16 29.15 38.20
CA ILE A 689 -7.10 28.16 37.92
C ILE A 689 -6.45 27.67 39.23
N SER A 690 -6.92 28.11 40.42
CA SER A 690 -6.35 27.76 41.73
C SER A 690 -6.46 26.29 42.14
N SER A 691 -7.08 25.42 41.33
CA SER A 691 -7.44 24.04 41.68
C SER A 691 -6.97 22.99 40.68
N LEU A 692 -5.79 23.18 40.06
CA LEU A 692 -5.13 22.11 39.31
C LEU A 692 -4.35 21.19 40.28
N PRO A 693 -4.57 19.86 40.27
CA PRO A 693 -3.70 18.95 41.01
C PRO A 693 -2.33 18.93 40.32
N LEU A 694 -1.29 19.30 41.07
CA LEU A 694 0.08 18.94 40.76
C LEU A 694 0.16 17.41 40.80
N THR A 695 0.40 16.79 39.65
CA THR A 695 0.70 15.35 39.58
C THR A 695 2.02 15.11 40.31
N GLN A 696 1.94 14.70 41.58
CA GLN A 696 3.06 14.06 42.26
C GLN A 696 3.23 12.67 41.64
N VAL A 697 4.41 12.42 41.09
CA VAL A 697 4.85 11.09 40.68
C VAL A 697 4.89 10.21 41.95
N PRO A 698 4.20 9.06 42.00
CA PRO A 698 4.36 8.14 43.12
C PRO A 698 5.77 7.52 43.06
N GLU A 699 6.56 7.75 44.11
CA GLU A 699 7.77 6.96 44.36
C GLU A 699 7.37 5.51 44.62
N HIS A 700 7.71 4.60 43.71
CA HIS A 700 7.74 3.17 44.01
C HIS A 700 9.19 2.71 44.21
N PRO A 701 9.46 1.86 45.22
CA PRO A 701 10.80 1.45 45.59
C PRO A 701 11.40 0.48 44.58
N VAL A 702 12.68 0.69 44.27
CA VAL A 702 13.52 -0.16 43.42
C VAL A 702 13.87 -1.46 44.15
N PRO A 703 13.64 -2.66 43.56
CA PRO A 703 14.38 -3.85 43.93
C PRO A 703 15.62 -4.00 43.04
N SER A 704 16.74 -4.27 43.70
CA SER A 704 18.04 -4.59 43.14
C SER A 704 18.05 -5.93 42.40
N SER A 705 18.68 -6.00 41.22
CA SER A 705 19.80 -6.92 40.93
C SER A 705 20.13 -7.11 39.43
N SER A 706 21.45 -7.13 39.18
CA SER A 706 22.23 -7.85 38.17
C SER A 706 22.17 -7.51 36.66
N THR A 707 23.19 -6.73 36.25
CA THR A 707 24.18 -6.99 35.17
C THR A 707 23.76 -7.41 33.76
N LYS A 708 24.08 -6.56 32.77
CA LYS A 708 24.74 -6.89 31.48
C LYS A 708 25.28 -5.59 30.79
N PRO A 709 26.23 -5.69 29.84
CA PRO A 709 27.43 -4.84 29.79
C PRO A 709 27.31 -3.59 28.90
N ALA A 710 28.25 -2.67 29.13
CA ALA A 710 28.43 -1.40 28.45
C ALA A 710 28.81 -1.55 26.97
N PHE A 711 28.11 -0.81 26.11
CA PHE A 711 28.59 -0.38 24.80
C PHE A 711 28.79 1.14 24.84
N THR A 712 30.04 1.56 24.72
CA THR A 712 30.46 2.95 24.57
C THR A 712 30.12 3.44 23.15
N ALA A 713 29.15 4.34 23.03
CA ALA A 713 28.93 5.13 21.82
C ALA A 713 29.68 6.46 21.94
N THR A 714 30.68 6.66 21.09
CA THR A 714 31.39 7.93 20.92
C THR A 714 30.45 8.97 20.28
N PRO A 715 30.33 10.21 20.79
CA PRO A 715 29.52 11.24 20.14
C PRO A 715 30.25 11.78 18.90
N LEU A 716 29.61 11.71 17.73
CA LEU A 716 30.01 12.49 16.55
C LEU A 716 29.67 13.96 16.80
N ALA A 717 30.69 14.81 16.72
CA ALA A 717 30.61 16.25 16.94
C ALA A 717 29.71 16.95 15.92
N TYR A 718 28.83 17.83 16.43
CA TYR A 718 28.05 18.74 15.61
C TYR A 718 28.91 19.94 15.21
N PHE A 719 29.01 20.22 13.91
CA PHE A 719 29.60 21.47 13.39
C PHE A 719 28.77 22.67 13.84
N THR A 720 29.44 23.77 14.16
CA THR A 720 28.80 24.97 14.72
C THR A 720 28.36 25.93 13.62
N SER A 721 27.37 26.78 13.90
CA SER A 721 26.70 27.61 12.87
C SER A 721 27.58 28.66 12.17
N GLU A 722 28.82 28.86 12.63
CA GLU A 722 29.79 29.75 11.97
C GLU A 722 30.51 29.08 10.79
N GLU A 723 30.68 27.76 10.80
CA GLU A 723 31.33 27.02 9.71
C GLU A 723 30.44 26.93 8.46
N TYR A 724 29.12 27.08 8.63
CA TYR A 724 28.16 27.11 7.52
C TYR A 724 28.14 28.46 6.75
N LYS A 725 28.61 29.55 7.38
CA LYS A 725 28.64 30.88 6.73
C LYS A 725 29.85 31.07 5.81
N ALA A 726 30.94 30.34 6.02
CA ALA A 726 32.14 30.43 5.18
C ALA A 726 31.99 29.69 3.82
N MET A 727 31.05 28.72 3.70
CA MET A 727 30.81 27.98 2.45
C MET A 727 29.86 28.69 1.45
N LEU A 728 29.34 29.89 1.78
CA LEU A 728 28.40 30.65 0.94
C LEU A 728 29.03 31.84 0.22
N THR A 729 30.34 32.02 0.30
CA THR A 729 31.06 33.12 -0.38
C THR A 729 32.23 32.58 -1.22
N GLU A 730 31.92 31.84 -2.28
CA GLU A 730 32.82 31.72 -3.44
C GLU A 730 32.08 32.21 -4.68
N THR A 731 32.64 33.28 -5.23
CA THR A 731 32.15 34.05 -6.37
C THR A 731 32.20 33.27 -7.67
N VAL A 732 31.08 33.28 -8.41
CA VAL A 732 30.96 32.81 -9.80
C VAL A 732 31.74 33.77 -10.72
N PRO A 733 32.61 33.29 -11.63
CA PRO A 733 33.22 34.15 -12.63
C PRO A 733 32.28 34.38 -13.82
N ASP A 734 32.17 35.65 -14.22
CA ASP A 734 31.44 36.15 -15.39
C ASP A 734 31.85 35.42 -16.68
N PHE A 735 30.86 34.89 -17.41
CA PHE A 735 31.05 34.45 -18.79
C PHE A 735 30.41 35.46 -19.74
N GLN A 736 31.28 36.19 -20.44
CA GLN A 736 30.95 37.10 -21.53
C GLN A 736 30.37 36.35 -22.72
N ALA A 737 29.35 36.96 -23.32
CA ALA A 737 28.84 36.62 -24.63
C ALA A 737 29.84 37.05 -25.72
N THR A 738 30.17 36.15 -26.65
CA THR A 738 30.78 36.50 -27.93
C THR A 738 30.13 35.74 -29.08
N GLN A 739 29.85 36.54 -30.11
CA GLN A 739 29.23 36.24 -31.38
C GLN A 739 30.12 35.40 -32.32
N VAL A 740 29.45 34.64 -33.20
CA VAL A 740 29.70 34.46 -34.65
C VAL A 740 31.09 33.99 -35.10
N THR A 741 31.17 32.75 -35.63
CA THR A 741 31.24 32.45 -37.08
C THR A 741 30.88 31.00 -37.34
#